data_AF-A0A947HKR3-F1
#
_entry.id   AF-A0A947HKR3-F1
#
_cell.length_a   1.000
_cell.length_b   1.000
_cell.length_c   1.000
_cell.angle_alpha   90.00
_cell.angle_beta   90.00
_cell.angle_gamma   90.00
#
_symmetry.space_group_name_H-M   'P 1'
#
loop_
_entity.id
_entity.type
_entity.pdbx_description
1 polymer ?
#
loop_
_entity_poly.entity_id
_entity_poly.type
_entity_poly.pdbx_seq_one_letter_code
_entity_poly.pdbx_strand_id
1 'polypeptide(L)'
;MISRYVVTPPSRALFSPRATTAWLLASGLLLVACADESSLSTATDDATMEADVMDASDIAVAEDTVDDDDASPDGGDTTTDDTSADTEDPADTADVSAPPYPLAVKPPVAPKADPLAGKDVTSCALFAEERCESGMLQRCQVYDVASETFPESLDPLFERVLHYERWYELYQAPDGQTADRVFTGATPAGTPEAEWGAPEHFGGWDGAGDSAIWSGTALTAFALRYAETGTEADRARLHLKTRQILTQFDVTGIPGYLARYHFLRVPDGTPQTDDHILRYASEDYGYKDHTFDPAWAPDLPAVYHTGLPGPSGTTIPVEPMWRGNPSIDQYSGPVVGLTLAWSLLDDAALKARITTHVTCYLKRLQRIEVKNLQGNPEALAAFQALAGGGRLGNEPDDFDFTTLDTLVAYGLLQPNTKNAESYDRTCPATISPAPPRVLDAAAPDFLVQLLALANDIGSGNAESPTGIDHAYISVRGGDAMHLIHMGAMGYLMTGEVQYKDFVEQIVIEQHHAVEIAQTTGSFRLPPWCTSYYGHHITFTPAWGLITMLEAGPLRHAMETAFHTELWQKLLRDHDNAKFDLQYATALAPDVATDAQEALTRALAQLNRLGGNGGVLDDPRRMYHRPYETIEAALPEGITRRCPTEAERKQCEDGFNVFSIPIPGEAITKPCTGKPNECVMEDGLCAEAIASSGLPADLRPWEDFLWQRSPFEMGQNVSVEGYKQSPGLDLIEPFWLARQTGKLAAGKGQVLAWKSTGQSCGE
;
A
#
# COMPACT_ATOMS: atom_id res chain seq x y z
N MET A 1 -34.53 40.69 20.24
CA MET A 1 -35.65 40.66 19.28
C MET A 1 -35.37 39.53 18.31
N ILE A 2 -35.94 38.38 18.61
CA ILE A 2 -35.75 37.10 17.91
C ILE A 2 -36.95 36.95 16.98
N SER A 3 -36.73 36.79 15.68
CA SER A 3 -37.77 36.40 14.73
C SER A 3 -37.51 34.99 14.22
N ARG A 4 -38.57 34.20 14.26
CA ARG A 4 -38.67 32.77 14.04
C ARG A 4 -38.61 32.43 12.56
N TYR A 5 -37.91 31.35 12.21
CA TYR A 5 -38.33 30.42 11.16
C TYR A 5 -38.32 29.01 11.74
N VAL A 6 -39.52 28.44 11.84
CA VAL A 6 -39.81 27.06 12.21
C VAL A 6 -39.84 26.28 10.89
N VAL A 7 -38.92 25.35 10.70
CA VAL A 7 -39.00 24.34 9.65
C VAL A 7 -39.53 23.06 10.31
N THR A 8 -40.73 22.65 9.93
CA THR A 8 -41.34 21.36 10.28
C THR A 8 -40.54 20.20 9.65
N PRO A 9 -40.32 19.08 10.37
CA PRO A 9 -39.68 17.90 9.79
C PRO A 9 -40.65 17.20 8.82
N PRO A 10 -40.16 16.65 7.69
CA PRO A 10 -41.01 15.85 6.83
C PRO A 10 -41.33 14.50 7.50
N SER A 11 -42.56 14.07 7.26
CA SER A 11 -43.15 12.80 7.67
C SER A 11 -42.32 11.58 7.27
N ARG A 12 -42.22 10.60 8.18
CA ARG A 12 -41.74 9.24 7.95
C ARG A 12 -42.42 8.64 6.70
N ALA A 13 -41.71 8.62 5.59
CA ALA A 13 -42.03 7.77 4.46
C ALA A 13 -41.45 6.38 4.76
N LEU A 14 -42.31 5.36 4.74
CA LEU A 14 -41.93 3.96 4.80
C LEU A 14 -41.01 3.65 3.61
N PHE A 15 -39.74 3.37 3.90
CA PHE A 15 -38.84 2.78 2.91
C PHE A 15 -39.39 1.40 2.51
N SER A 16 -39.55 1.20 1.21
CA SER A 16 -39.89 -0.10 0.65
C SER A 16 -38.75 -1.09 0.93
N PRO A 17 -39.03 -2.34 1.35
CA PRO A 17 -38.01 -3.39 1.52
C PRO A 17 -37.14 -3.61 0.27
N ARG A 18 -37.65 -3.28 -0.93
CA ARG A 18 -36.90 -3.33 -2.19
C ARG A 18 -35.80 -2.27 -2.29
N ALA A 19 -35.99 -1.10 -1.68
CA ALA A 19 -34.99 -0.02 -1.70
C ALA A 19 -33.81 -0.34 -0.75
N THR A 20 -34.09 -0.89 0.43
CA THR A 20 -33.04 -1.33 1.37
C THR A 20 -32.24 -2.51 0.83
N THR A 21 -32.90 -3.44 0.14
CA THR A 21 -32.23 -4.58 -0.52
C THR A 21 -31.36 -4.11 -1.69
N ALA A 22 -31.84 -3.17 -2.51
CA ALA A 22 -31.07 -2.56 -3.60
C ALA A 22 -29.84 -1.76 -3.11
N TRP A 23 -29.95 -1.09 -1.96
CA TRP A 23 -28.85 -0.31 -1.37
C TRP A 23 -27.76 -1.21 -0.77
N LEU A 24 -28.16 -2.30 -0.10
CA LEU A 24 -27.23 -3.34 0.37
C LEU A 24 -26.56 -4.09 -0.80
N LEU A 25 -27.32 -4.36 -1.88
CA LEU A 25 -26.81 -4.92 -3.14
C LEU A 25 -25.77 -4.01 -3.79
N ALA A 26 -26.05 -2.71 -3.86
CA ALA A 26 -25.13 -1.75 -4.46
C ALA A 26 -23.85 -1.60 -3.65
N SER A 27 -23.94 -1.54 -2.32
CA SER A 27 -22.80 -1.39 -1.43
C SER A 27 -21.88 -2.61 -1.46
N GLY A 28 -22.43 -3.83 -1.45
CA GLY A 28 -21.65 -5.06 -1.54
C GLY A 28 -20.91 -5.19 -2.88
N LEU A 29 -21.56 -4.87 -4.01
CA LEU A 29 -20.94 -4.96 -5.33
C LEU A 29 -19.95 -3.82 -5.62
N LEU A 30 -20.20 -2.59 -5.11
CA LEU A 30 -19.21 -1.50 -5.11
C LEU A 30 -17.95 -1.89 -4.34
N LEU A 31 -18.05 -2.63 -3.24
CA LEU A 31 -16.88 -3.11 -2.48
C LEU A 31 -16.04 -4.15 -3.25
N VAL A 32 -16.63 -4.85 -4.23
CA VAL A 32 -15.91 -5.80 -5.10
C VAL A 32 -15.35 -5.12 -6.37
N ALA A 33 -16.04 -4.11 -6.92
CA ALA A 33 -15.61 -3.35 -8.11
C ALA A 33 -14.60 -2.23 -7.80
N CYS A 34 -14.84 -1.54 -6.69
CA CYS A 34 -14.20 -0.31 -6.26
C CYS A 34 -13.69 -0.51 -4.83
N ALA A 35 -12.86 -1.54 -4.62
CA ALA A 35 -12.05 -1.67 -3.41
C ALA A 35 -10.97 -0.57 -3.34
N ASP A 36 -11.42 0.67 -3.44
CA ASP A 36 -10.74 1.89 -3.08
C ASP A 36 -11.61 2.50 -1.98
N GLU A 37 -11.43 2.01 -0.74
CA GLU A 37 -12.28 2.29 0.44
C GLU A 37 -12.28 3.79 0.88
N SER A 38 -11.80 4.73 0.07
CA SER A 38 -11.59 6.11 0.48
C SER A 38 -12.82 7.03 0.34
N SER A 39 -13.91 6.60 -0.30
CA SER A 39 -15.07 7.47 -0.55
C SER A 39 -15.88 7.88 0.70
N LEU A 40 -15.43 7.55 1.91
CA LEU A 40 -16.02 7.98 3.18
C LEU A 40 -15.02 8.63 4.16
N SER A 41 -13.74 8.79 3.84
CA SER A 41 -12.78 9.46 4.73
C SER A 41 -12.58 10.96 4.42
N THR A 42 -13.63 11.67 4.04
CA THR A 42 -13.57 13.15 4.11
C THR A 42 -13.55 13.55 5.58
N ALA A 43 -12.34 13.75 6.11
CA ALA A 43 -11.97 14.65 7.19
C ALA A 43 -13.08 14.98 8.21
N THR A 44 -13.18 14.16 9.25
CA THR A 44 -13.26 14.51 10.69
C THR A 44 -13.73 13.27 11.42
N ASP A 45 -12.84 12.53 12.07
CA ASP A 45 -13.22 11.75 13.26
C ASP A 45 -12.05 11.47 14.23
N ASP A 46 -10.79 11.75 13.86
CA ASP A 46 -9.66 11.67 14.81
C ASP A 46 -9.09 13.05 15.24
N ALA A 47 -9.90 14.11 15.14
CA ALA A 47 -9.58 15.41 15.75
C ALA A 47 -10.44 15.62 16.99
N THR A 48 -9.82 15.49 18.16
CA THR A 48 -10.38 15.81 19.47
C THR A 48 -11.19 17.12 19.47
N MET A 49 -12.49 17.03 19.75
CA MET A 49 -13.29 18.16 20.24
C MET A 49 -14.10 17.76 21.48
N GLU A 50 -14.10 18.67 22.44
CA GLU A 50 -14.55 18.54 23.82
C GLU A 50 -16.05 18.23 24.00
N ALA A 51 -16.30 17.49 25.09
CA ALA A 51 -17.52 17.27 25.87
C ALA A 51 -18.80 18.07 25.56
N ASP A 52 -19.92 17.33 25.42
CA ASP A 52 -21.07 17.56 26.31
C ASP A 52 -21.95 16.30 26.48
N VAL A 53 -22.31 16.06 27.74
CA VAL A 53 -22.97 14.87 28.29
C VAL A 53 -24.47 14.85 27.97
N MET A 54 -25.01 13.72 27.49
CA MET A 54 -26.39 13.32 27.83
C MET A 54 -26.53 11.81 28.07
N ASP A 55 -26.95 11.55 29.30
CA ASP A 55 -27.39 10.33 29.98
C ASP A 55 -28.48 9.55 29.21
N ALA A 56 -28.35 8.22 29.15
CA ALA A 56 -29.45 7.31 28.90
C ALA A 56 -29.22 5.97 29.61
N SER A 57 -30.11 5.73 30.57
CA SER A 57 -30.22 4.60 31.48
C SER A 57 -30.99 3.42 30.87
N ASP A 58 -30.76 2.25 31.48
CA ASP A 58 -31.65 1.10 31.64
C ASP A 58 -32.18 0.37 30.40
N ILE A 59 -31.64 -0.83 30.12
CA ILE A 59 -32.45 -2.06 29.93
C ILE A 59 -31.65 -3.27 30.47
N ALA A 60 -32.13 -3.85 31.58
CA ALA A 60 -31.76 -5.17 32.06
C ALA A 60 -32.77 -6.20 31.57
N VAL A 61 -32.34 -7.31 30.95
CA VAL A 61 -33.16 -8.53 30.84
C VAL A 61 -32.30 -9.81 30.84
N ALA A 62 -32.47 -10.56 31.93
CA ALA A 62 -32.52 -12.01 32.12
C ALA A 62 -31.50 -12.96 31.45
N GLU A 63 -30.70 -13.56 32.35
CA GLU A 63 -30.12 -14.89 32.23
C GLU A 63 -31.22 -15.95 32.02
N ASP A 64 -30.97 -16.93 31.13
CA ASP A 64 -31.69 -18.20 31.16
C ASP A 64 -30.68 -19.35 31.00
N THR A 65 -30.77 -20.29 31.93
CA THR A 65 -29.88 -21.44 32.12
C THR A 65 -30.44 -22.66 31.42
N VAL A 66 -29.61 -23.39 30.67
CA VAL A 66 -29.88 -24.80 30.33
C VAL A 66 -28.59 -25.62 30.44
N ASP A 67 -28.52 -26.40 31.50
CA ASP A 67 -27.72 -27.63 31.61
C ASP A 67 -28.40 -28.74 30.78
N ASP A 68 -27.60 -29.61 30.14
CA ASP A 68 -27.77 -31.07 30.22
C ASP A 68 -26.66 -31.80 29.42
N ASP A 69 -25.71 -32.33 30.18
CA ASP A 69 -25.07 -33.65 30.17
C ASP A 69 -25.01 -34.55 28.90
N ASP A 70 -23.77 -35.03 28.70
CA ASP A 70 -23.34 -36.44 28.62
C ASP A 70 -23.06 -37.17 27.27
N ALA A 71 -21.85 -37.77 27.30
CA ALA A 71 -21.46 -39.10 26.82
C ALA A 71 -21.02 -39.33 25.35
N SER A 72 -19.69 -39.43 25.19
CA SER A 72 -18.97 -40.39 24.33
C SER A 72 -19.29 -41.87 24.73
N PRO A 73 -18.97 -42.95 23.96
CA PRO A 73 -17.66 -43.14 23.28
C PRO A 73 -17.61 -44.05 22.00
N ASP A 74 -16.40 -44.08 21.42
CA ASP A 74 -15.65 -45.15 20.72
C ASP A 74 -16.33 -46.32 19.98
N GLY A 75 -15.74 -46.61 18.80
CA GLY A 75 -15.44 -48.00 18.38
C GLY A 75 -15.70 -48.29 16.90
N GLY A 76 -14.68 -48.75 16.15
CA GLY A 76 -14.92 -49.40 14.85
C GLY A 76 -13.75 -49.51 13.88
N ASP A 77 -12.75 -50.31 14.24
CA ASP A 77 -11.76 -50.92 13.33
C ASP A 77 -12.44 -51.91 12.36
N THR A 78 -12.16 -51.82 11.05
CA THR A 78 -11.99 -53.01 10.19
C THR A 78 -11.18 -52.68 8.93
N THR A 79 -10.03 -53.37 8.85
CA THR A 79 -9.25 -53.72 7.67
C THR A 79 -10.02 -54.53 6.62
N THR A 80 -9.76 -54.28 5.33
CA THR A 80 -9.69 -55.35 4.31
C THR A 80 -8.76 -54.95 3.16
N ASP A 81 -7.72 -55.77 2.98
CA ASP A 81 -6.94 -55.97 1.76
C ASP A 81 -7.84 -56.18 0.53
N ASP A 82 -7.48 -55.56 -0.59
CA ASP A 82 -7.75 -56.11 -1.91
C ASP A 82 -6.59 -55.74 -2.86
N THR A 83 -5.72 -56.72 -3.09
CA THR A 83 -4.68 -56.70 -4.12
C THR A 83 -5.26 -57.19 -5.44
N SER A 84 -5.59 -56.28 -6.37
CA SER A 84 -5.79 -56.62 -7.77
C SER A 84 -4.59 -56.17 -8.60
N ALA A 85 -3.99 -57.14 -9.30
CA ALA A 85 -2.92 -56.94 -10.24
C ALA A 85 -3.46 -56.24 -11.50
N ASP A 86 -3.05 -55.00 -11.72
CA ASP A 86 -3.30 -54.27 -12.97
C ASP A 86 -2.08 -54.34 -13.89
N THR A 87 -2.37 -54.82 -15.10
CA THR A 87 -1.56 -54.83 -16.31
C THR A 87 -0.94 -53.47 -16.60
N GLU A 88 0.39 -53.41 -16.68
CA GLU A 88 1.14 -52.26 -17.19
C GLU A 88 0.83 -52.06 -18.68
N ASP A 89 -0.12 -51.18 -18.99
CA ASP A 89 -0.18 -50.52 -20.30
C ASP A 89 1.02 -49.56 -20.40
N PRO A 90 1.76 -49.55 -21.53
CA PRO A 90 2.84 -48.59 -21.72
C PRO A 90 2.22 -47.20 -21.77
N ALA A 91 2.43 -46.43 -20.70
CA ALA A 91 2.02 -45.04 -20.63
C ALA A 91 2.50 -44.32 -21.89
N ASP A 92 1.52 -43.94 -22.71
CA ASP A 92 1.67 -43.01 -23.82
C ASP A 92 2.20 -41.73 -23.18
N THR A 93 3.52 -41.51 -23.27
CA THR A 93 4.15 -40.27 -22.83
C THR A 93 3.70 -39.20 -23.81
N ALA A 94 2.50 -38.66 -23.58
CA ALA A 94 2.01 -37.48 -24.25
C ALA A 94 3.12 -36.42 -24.13
N ASP A 95 3.54 -35.90 -25.27
CA ASP A 95 4.53 -34.84 -25.39
C ASP A 95 3.99 -33.61 -24.68
N VAL A 96 4.30 -33.46 -23.38
CA VAL A 96 3.92 -32.29 -22.58
C VAL A 96 4.73 -31.13 -23.13
N SER A 97 4.13 -30.36 -24.04
CA SER A 97 4.75 -29.16 -24.58
C SER A 97 5.14 -28.23 -23.43
N ALA A 98 6.36 -27.70 -23.45
CA ALA A 98 6.81 -26.75 -22.46
C ALA A 98 5.80 -25.58 -22.32
N PRO A 99 5.57 -25.07 -21.09
CA PRO A 99 4.63 -23.97 -20.90
C PRO A 99 5.05 -22.76 -21.74
N PRO A 100 4.10 -22.00 -22.32
CA PRO A 100 4.41 -20.88 -23.21
C PRO A 100 5.19 -19.76 -22.50
N TYR A 101 5.02 -19.63 -21.19
CA TYR A 101 5.64 -18.62 -20.35
C TYR A 101 6.35 -19.26 -19.15
N PRO A 102 7.52 -19.89 -19.36
CA PRO A 102 8.24 -20.53 -18.26
C PRO A 102 8.73 -19.47 -17.25
N LEU A 103 8.56 -19.77 -15.97
CA LEU A 103 9.04 -18.96 -14.86
C LEU A 103 10.54 -19.20 -14.65
N ALA A 104 11.32 -18.16 -14.91
CA ALA A 104 12.74 -18.09 -14.57
C ALA A 104 13.00 -16.82 -13.77
N VAL A 105 13.59 -16.97 -12.59
CA VAL A 105 13.77 -15.88 -11.61
C VAL A 105 15.24 -15.73 -11.21
N LYS A 106 15.61 -14.50 -10.88
CA LYS A 106 16.93 -14.10 -10.38
C LYS A 106 16.77 -13.07 -9.25
N PRO A 107 17.78 -12.89 -8.40
CA PRO A 107 17.84 -11.74 -7.50
C PRO A 107 17.78 -10.42 -8.29
N PRO A 108 16.84 -9.50 -7.98
CA PRO A 108 16.68 -8.23 -8.70
C PRO A 108 17.86 -7.27 -8.52
N VAL A 109 18.56 -7.36 -7.38
CA VAL A 109 19.69 -6.51 -7.04
C VAL A 109 20.77 -7.33 -6.33
N ALA A 110 22.00 -6.84 -6.38
CA ALA A 110 23.15 -7.41 -5.68
C ALA A 110 23.89 -6.30 -4.93
N PRO A 111 24.51 -6.60 -3.77
CA PRO A 111 25.27 -5.60 -3.02
C PRO A 111 26.59 -5.29 -3.75
N LYS A 112 27.02 -4.03 -3.70
CA LYS A 112 28.39 -3.66 -4.06
C LYS A 112 29.35 -4.00 -2.92
N ALA A 113 30.63 -4.18 -3.24
CA ALA A 113 31.67 -4.28 -2.23
C ALA A 113 31.76 -2.97 -1.43
N ASP A 114 32.01 -3.07 -0.12
CA ASP A 114 32.18 -1.91 0.74
C ASP A 114 33.38 -1.06 0.26
N PRO A 115 33.14 0.18 -0.22
CA PRO A 115 34.20 1.04 -0.72
C PRO A 115 35.16 1.56 0.36
N LEU A 116 34.80 1.41 1.64
CA LEU A 116 35.61 1.80 2.79
C LEU A 116 36.37 0.63 3.41
N ALA A 117 36.17 -0.60 2.93
CA ALA A 117 36.88 -1.77 3.44
C ALA A 117 38.40 -1.59 3.37
N GLY A 118 39.06 -1.67 4.53
CA GLY A 118 40.52 -1.50 4.64
C GLY A 118 41.01 -0.05 4.66
N LYS A 119 40.12 0.94 4.69
CA LYS A 119 40.47 2.37 4.87
C LYS A 119 40.41 2.77 6.35
N ASP A 120 41.10 3.85 6.72
CA ASP A 120 41.10 4.43 8.07
C ASP A 120 39.84 5.25 8.40
N VAL A 121 38.78 5.11 7.59
CA VAL A 121 37.54 5.87 7.68
C VAL A 121 36.39 4.89 7.86
N THR A 122 35.53 5.13 8.84
CA THR A 122 34.39 4.25 9.15
C THR A 122 33.09 4.85 8.64
N SER A 123 32.25 4.04 8.00
CA SER A 123 30.91 4.45 7.55
C SER A 123 30.02 4.89 8.71
N CYS A 124 29.08 5.79 8.44
CA CYS A 124 28.04 6.23 9.38
C CYS A 124 26.66 6.19 8.71
N ALA A 125 25.61 6.07 9.53
CA ALA A 125 24.25 5.83 9.06
C ALA A 125 23.54 7.12 8.63
N LEU A 126 23.57 8.12 9.52
CA LEU A 126 22.74 9.31 9.43
C LEU A 126 23.58 10.56 9.20
N PHE A 127 23.28 11.31 8.15
CA PHE A 127 24.00 12.53 7.83
C PHE A 127 23.97 13.52 8.99
N ALA A 128 25.08 14.23 9.22
CA ALA A 128 25.23 15.19 10.32
C ALA A 128 25.00 14.66 11.75
N GLU A 129 24.81 13.35 11.94
CA GLU A 129 24.85 12.72 13.26
C GLU A 129 26.20 12.98 13.93
N GLU A 130 26.20 13.17 15.24
CA GLU A 130 27.40 13.40 16.03
C GLU A 130 27.61 12.27 17.03
N ARG A 131 28.88 11.91 17.26
CA ARG A 131 29.27 10.97 18.32
C ARG A 131 30.58 11.40 18.97
N CYS A 132 30.78 10.94 20.20
CA CYS A 132 32.07 11.06 20.88
C CYS A 132 32.87 9.76 20.70
N GLU A 133 34.01 9.83 20.04
CA GLU A 133 34.90 8.68 19.85
C GLU A 133 36.31 9.06 20.33
N SER A 134 36.83 8.32 21.32
CA SER A 134 38.15 8.60 21.92
C SER A 134 38.34 10.06 22.40
N GLY A 135 37.28 10.67 22.94
CA GLY A 135 37.30 12.05 23.45
C GLY A 135 37.23 13.15 22.38
N MET A 136 37.14 12.77 21.10
CA MET A 136 36.96 13.69 19.97
C MET A 136 35.55 13.62 19.44
N LEU A 137 34.95 14.78 19.19
CA LEU A 137 33.68 14.87 18.51
C LEU A 137 33.87 14.49 17.04
N GLN A 138 33.07 13.53 16.57
CA GLN A 138 32.97 13.16 15.17
C GLN A 138 31.59 13.53 14.66
N ARG A 139 31.52 13.97 13.40
CA ARG A 139 30.26 14.21 12.68
C ARG A 139 30.21 13.36 11.43
N CYS A 140 29.08 12.71 11.19
CA CYS A 140 28.82 11.96 9.98
C CYS A 140 28.74 12.92 8.79
N GLN A 141 29.64 12.78 7.82
CA GLN A 141 29.72 13.64 6.65
C GLN A 141 29.87 12.80 5.38
N VAL A 142 29.61 13.42 4.23
CA VAL A 142 29.87 12.81 2.94
C VAL A 142 31.38 12.66 2.74
N TYR A 143 31.80 11.48 2.28
CA TYR A 143 33.15 11.11 1.95
C TYR A 143 33.21 10.66 0.49
N ASP A 144 34.11 11.27 -0.29
CA ASP A 144 34.37 10.89 -1.67
C ASP A 144 35.41 9.77 -1.69
N VAL A 145 35.00 8.60 -2.18
CA VAL A 145 35.83 7.39 -2.16
C VAL A 145 37.02 7.50 -3.13
N ALA A 146 36.85 8.24 -4.24
CA ALA A 146 37.84 8.34 -5.30
C ALA A 146 38.94 9.33 -4.95
N SER A 147 38.60 10.49 -4.37
CA SER A 147 39.58 11.47 -3.92
C SER A 147 40.07 11.24 -2.49
N GLU A 148 39.42 10.36 -1.74
CA GLU A 148 39.70 10.06 -0.32
C GLU A 148 39.56 11.28 0.60
N THR A 149 38.60 12.16 0.30
CA THR A 149 38.40 13.43 1.02
C THR A 149 36.94 13.64 1.41
N PHE A 150 36.72 14.44 2.45
CA PHE A 150 35.40 15.02 2.74
C PHE A 150 35.23 16.29 1.90
N PRO A 151 34.39 16.31 0.84
CA PRO A 151 34.19 17.49 0.01
C PRO A 151 33.68 18.69 0.80
N GLU A 152 34.07 19.90 0.38
CA GLU A 152 33.63 21.16 1.01
C GLU A 152 32.23 21.60 0.55
N SER A 153 31.77 21.11 -0.60
CA SER A 153 30.46 21.39 -1.17
C SER A 153 29.84 20.12 -1.74
N LEU A 154 28.54 19.96 -1.56
CA LEU A 154 27.79 18.82 -2.05
C LEU A 154 26.93 19.20 -3.26
N ASP A 155 26.53 18.18 -4.02
CA ASP A 155 25.43 18.35 -4.97
C ASP A 155 24.14 18.65 -4.17
N PRO A 156 23.39 19.73 -4.51
CA PRO A 156 22.23 20.14 -3.72
C PRO A 156 21.13 19.08 -3.61
N LEU A 157 20.88 18.30 -4.68
CA LEU A 157 19.88 17.23 -4.63
C LEU A 157 20.36 16.10 -3.72
N PHE A 158 21.65 15.75 -3.77
CA PHE A 158 22.19 14.72 -2.89
C PHE A 158 22.13 15.14 -1.42
N GLU A 159 22.53 16.36 -1.09
CA GLU A 159 22.45 16.90 0.28
C GLU A 159 21.01 16.91 0.80
N ARG A 160 20.05 17.35 -0.03
CA ARG A 160 18.61 17.30 0.31
C ARG A 160 18.14 15.90 0.66
N VAL A 161 18.49 14.90 -0.15
CA VAL A 161 18.07 13.51 0.10
C VAL A 161 18.64 13.00 1.42
N LEU A 162 19.91 13.31 1.72
CA LEU A 162 20.54 12.94 2.97
C LEU A 162 19.84 13.57 4.20
N HIS A 163 19.37 14.82 4.07
CA HIS A 163 18.53 15.45 5.09
C HIS A 163 17.19 14.76 5.25
N TYR A 164 16.51 14.43 4.14
CA TYR A 164 15.23 13.72 4.16
C TYR A 164 15.33 12.35 4.83
N GLU A 165 16.37 11.58 4.52
CA GLU A 165 16.60 10.28 5.17
C GLU A 165 16.85 10.41 6.67
N ARG A 166 17.60 11.45 7.05
CA ARG A 166 17.86 11.75 8.45
C ARG A 166 16.57 12.14 9.18
N TRP A 167 15.75 13.01 8.59
CA TRP A 167 14.47 13.39 9.19
C TRP A 167 13.53 12.20 9.30
N TYR A 168 13.47 11.37 8.27
CA TYR A 168 12.68 10.14 8.26
C TYR A 168 12.98 9.27 9.49
N GLU A 169 14.26 8.96 9.73
CA GLU A 169 14.64 8.11 10.84
C GLU A 169 14.47 8.77 12.21
N LEU A 170 14.68 10.08 12.32
CA LEU A 170 14.54 10.79 13.59
C LEU A 170 13.10 11.09 13.98
N TYR A 171 12.21 11.30 13.01
CA TYR A 171 10.95 12.00 13.25
C TYR A 171 9.72 11.39 12.54
N GLN A 172 9.88 10.36 11.70
CA GLN A 172 8.76 9.72 10.97
C GLN A 172 8.77 8.19 11.06
N ALA A 173 9.53 7.61 11.99
CA ALA A 173 9.66 6.16 12.15
C ALA A 173 9.32 5.66 13.58
N PRO A 174 8.19 6.06 14.21
CA PRO A 174 7.83 5.60 15.57
C PRO A 174 7.76 4.08 15.63
N ASP A 175 8.41 3.48 16.63
CA ASP A 175 8.59 2.04 16.75
C ASP A 175 9.13 1.33 15.48
N GLY A 176 9.76 2.07 14.57
CA GLY A 176 10.21 1.58 13.26
C GLY A 176 9.15 1.57 12.14
N GLN A 177 7.93 1.99 12.44
CA GLN A 177 6.82 2.12 11.51
C GLN A 177 6.79 3.52 10.90
N THR A 178 6.49 3.65 9.62
CA THR A 178 6.38 4.97 8.97
C THR A 178 5.04 5.64 9.31
N ALA A 179 5.06 6.90 9.74
CA ALA A 179 3.86 7.71 9.98
C ALA A 179 4.09 9.20 9.70
N ASP A 180 3.00 9.96 9.51
CA ASP A 180 3.05 11.42 9.42
C ASP A 180 3.22 12.02 10.82
N ARG A 181 4.12 13.02 10.95
CA ARG A 181 4.28 13.78 12.20
C ARG A 181 3.30 14.94 12.23
N VAL A 182 2.44 15.00 13.24
CA VAL A 182 1.53 16.14 13.50
C VAL A 182 2.15 17.06 14.54
N PHE A 183 1.99 18.37 14.36
CA PHE A 183 2.47 19.39 15.28
C PHE A 183 1.34 20.01 16.10
N THR A 184 1.67 20.51 17.30
CA THR A 184 0.72 21.21 18.18
C THR A 184 0.28 22.59 17.67
N GLY A 185 0.87 23.08 16.58
CA GLY A 185 0.56 24.37 15.99
C GLY A 185 1.15 24.55 14.60
N ALA A 186 1.06 25.79 14.09
CA ALA A 186 1.60 26.13 12.78
C ALA A 186 3.12 26.01 12.76
N THR A 187 3.66 25.41 11.70
CA THR A 187 5.10 25.26 11.44
C THR A 187 5.43 25.87 10.08
N PRO A 188 5.67 27.20 10.01
CA PRO A 188 5.98 27.88 8.75
C PRO A 188 7.19 27.29 8.04
N ALA A 189 7.26 27.48 6.71
CA ALA A 189 8.46 27.13 5.96
C ALA A 189 9.68 27.93 6.46
N GLY A 190 10.83 27.28 6.50
CA GLY A 190 12.09 27.79 7.06
C GLY A 190 12.19 27.67 8.58
N THR A 191 11.22 27.06 9.27
CA THR A 191 11.34 26.81 10.71
C THR A 191 12.58 25.93 10.98
N PRO A 192 13.48 26.31 11.90
CA PRO A 192 14.67 25.52 12.19
C PRO A 192 14.35 24.13 12.72
N GLU A 193 15.16 23.14 12.36
CA GLU A 193 15.01 21.76 12.85
C GLU A 193 15.03 21.64 14.37
N ALA A 194 15.90 22.39 15.04
CA ALA A 194 15.94 22.41 16.50
C ALA A 194 14.64 22.91 17.16
N GLU A 195 13.78 23.60 16.39
CA GLU A 195 12.46 24.05 16.84
C GLU A 195 11.40 23.01 16.45
N TRP A 196 11.17 22.75 15.15
CA TRP A 196 10.09 21.84 14.75
C TRP A 196 10.31 20.38 15.16
N GLY A 197 11.57 19.97 15.31
CA GLY A 197 11.95 18.63 15.75
C GLY A 197 11.88 18.46 17.27
N ALA A 198 11.60 19.52 18.04
CA ALA A 198 11.55 19.42 19.50
C ALA A 198 10.28 18.70 19.99
N PRO A 199 10.37 17.87 21.04
CA PRO A 199 9.23 17.10 21.55
C PRO A 199 8.02 17.96 21.95
N GLU A 200 8.22 19.19 22.44
CA GLU A 200 7.14 20.12 22.80
C GLU A 200 6.25 20.54 21.61
N HIS A 201 6.76 20.40 20.39
CA HIS A 201 6.00 20.71 19.17
C HIS A 201 5.27 19.48 18.61
N PHE A 202 5.48 18.29 19.17
CA PHE A 202 4.81 17.07 18.71
C PHE A 202 3.35 17.01 19.19
N GLY A 203 2.42 16.90 18.24
CA GLY A 203 0.98 16.77 18.49
C GLY A 203 0.45 15.35 18.41
N GLY A 204 1.11 14.46 17.67
CA GLY A 204 0.69 13.08 17.48
C GLY A 204 1.13 12.49 16.15
N TRP A 205 0.68 11.27 15.89
CA TRP A 205 0.88 10.57 14.63
C TRP A 205 -0.41 10.55 13.82
N ASP A 206 -0.28 10.79 12.52
CA ASP A 206 -1.34 10.61 11.53
C ASP A 206 -0.89 9.61 10.45
N GLY A 207 -1.82 9.10 9.65
CA GLY A 207 -1.51 8.19 8.56
C GLY A 207 -1.01 6.80 8.99
N ALA A 208 -1.00 6.48 10.29
CA ALA A 208 -0.54 5.19 10.80
C ALA A 208 -1.32 4.00 10.21
N GLY A 209 -2.57 4.24 9.76
CA GLY A 209 -3.34 3.26 9.01
C GLY A 209 -2.64 2.72 7.75
N ASP A 210 -1.68 3.46 7.19
CA ASP A 210 -0.92 3.08 6.00
C ASP A 210 0.58 2.84 6.31
N SER A 211 0.90 2.64 7.59
CA SER A 211 2.29 2.40 8.00
C SER A 211 2.90 1.19 7.31
N ALA A 212 2.15 0.13 7.01
CA ALA A 212 2.70 -1.06 6.38
C ALA A 212 3.18 -0.81 4.95
N ILE A 213 2.36 -0.17 4.11
CA ILE A 213 2.78 0.21 2.75
C ILE A 213 3.97 1.18 2.79
N TRP A 214 3.91 2.24 3.60
CA TRP A 214 4.98 3.24 3.65
C TRP A 214 6.27 2.71 4.25
N SER A 215 6.19 1.80 5.21
CA SER A 215 7.39 1.15 5.76
C SER A 215 8.02 0.23 4.70
N GLY A 216 7.22 -0.47 3.90
CA GLY A 216 7.71 -1.26 2.77
C GLY A 216 8.38 -0.41 1.68
N THR A 217 7.82 0.77 1.40
CA THR A 217 8.44 1.79 0.53
C THR A 217 9.79 2.26 1.09
N ALA A 218 9.86 2.54 2.39
CA ALA A 218 11.12 2.86 3.06
C ALA A 218 12.15 1.72 2.97
N LEU A 219 11.72 0.46 3.16
CA LEU A 219 12.59 -0.71 2.99
C LEU A 219 13.14 -0.80 1.57
N THR A 220 12.32 -0.50 0.56
CA THR A 220 12.74 -0.43 -0.85
C THR A 220 13.85 0.61 -1.03
N ALA A 221 13.68 1.80 -0.48
CA ALA A 221 14.69 2.86 -0.53
C ALA A 221 16.01 2.44 0.16
N PHE A 222 15.93 1.79 1.32
CA PHE A 222 17.11 1.36 2.09
C PHE A 222 17.86 0.24 1.36
N ALA A 223 17.13 -0.68 0.74
CA ALA A 223 17.71 -1.73 -0.10
C ALA A 223 18.44 -1.14 -1.32
N LEU A 224 17.82 -0.17 -2.01
CA LEU A 224 18.44 0.52 -3.14
C LEU A 224 19.68 1.31 -2.73
N ARG A 225 19.63 2.01 -1.58
CA ARG A 225 20.77 2.73 -1.01
C ARG A 225 21.92 1.78 -0.70
N TYR A 226 21.68 0.68 0.01
CA TYR A 226 22.74 -0.28 0.33
C TYR A 226 23.30 -0.93 -0.94
N ALA A 227 22.47 -1.28 -1.91
CA ALA A 227 22.93 -1.78 -3.20
C ALA A 227 23.81 -0.75 -3.95
N GLU A 228 23.55 0.54 -3.78
CA GLU A 228 24.34 1.62 -4.39
C GLU A 228 25.65 1.91 -3.64
N THR A 229 25.63 1.95 -2.30
CA THR A 229 26.76 2.40 -1.48
C THR A 229 27.67 1.28 -1.00
N GLY A 230 27.12 0.08 -0.75
CA GLY A 230 27.84 -1.09 -0.25
C GLY A 230 28.41 -0.97 1.17
N THR A 231 28.17 0.14 1.89
CA THR A 231 28.81 0.39 3.19
C THR A 231 28.21 -0.47 4.32
N GLU A 232 29.02 -0.81 5.32
CA GLU A 232 28.55 -1.54 6.50
C GLU A 232 27.45 -0.79 7.29
N ALA A 233 27.49 0.55 7.34
CA ALA A 233 26.43 1.33 7.98
C ALA A 233 25.08 1.19 7.24
N ASP A 234 25.08 1.25 5.91
CA ASP A 234 23.86 1.07 5.12
C ASP A 234 23.38 -0.38 5.13
N ARG A 235 24.30 -1.36 5.22
CA ARG A 235 23.97 -2.76 5.50
C ARG A 235 23.21 -2.89 6.82
N ALA A 236 23.74 -2.32 7.90
CA ALA A 236 23.10 -2.37 9.21
C ALA A 236 21.71 -1.72 9.21
N ARG A 237 21.53 -0.60 8.51
CA ARG A 237 20.23 0.06 8.33
C ARG A 237 19.23 -0.80 7.58
N LEU A 238 19.65 -1.48 6.49
CA LEU A 238 18.80 -2.44 5.78
C LEU A 238 18.34 -3.57 6.71
N HIS A 239 19.25 -4.14 7.52
CA HIS A 239 18.91 -5.19 8.48
C HIS A 239 17.90 -4.68 9.52
N LEU A 240 18.10 -3.47 10.06
CA LEU A 240 17.18 -2.86 11.02
C LEU A 240 15.80 -2.65 10.39
N LYS A 241 15.72 -2.01 9.22
CA LYS A 241 14.43 -1.75 8.57
C LYS A 241 13.71 -3.04 8.18
N THR A 242 14.45 -4.08 7.78
CA THR A 242 13.89 -5.41 7.55
C THR A 242 13.22 -5.96 8.80
N ARG A 243 13.88 -5.90 9.97
CA ARG A 243 13.28 -6.34 11.24
C ARG A 243 12.01 -5.57 11.56
N GLN A 244 12.00 -4.26 11.36
CA GLN A 244 10.83 -3.41 11.60
C GLN A 244 9.62 -3.80 10.72
N ILE A 245 9.83 -4.17 9.45
CA ILE A 245 8.75 -4.71 8.61
C ILE A 245 8.29 -6.08 9.08
N LEU A 246 9.23 -6.96 9.44
CA LEU A 246 8.90 -8.29 9.96
C LEU A 246 8.11 -8.20 11.27
N THR A 247 8.39 -7.22 12.13
CA THR A 247 7.62 -6.93 13.34
C THR A 247 6.14 -6.71 13.03
N GLN A 248 5.79 -6.01 11.95
CA GLN A 248 4.38 -5.81 11.57
C GLN A 248 3.65 -7.12 11.20
N PHE A 249 4.37 -8.15 10.77
CA PHE A 249 3.80 -9.50 10.67
C PHE A 249 3.79 -10.21 12.03
N ASP A 250 4.89 -10.13 12.79
CA ASP A 250 5.08 -10.88 14.03
C ASP A 250 4.06 -10.50 15.12
N VAL A 251 3.69 -9.21 15.22
CA VAL A 251 2.68 -8.73 16.20
C VAL A 251 1.32 -9.40 16.02
N THR A 252 1.02 -9.91 14.82
CA THR A 252 -0.25 -10.59 14.54
C THR A 252 -0.27 -12.01 15.13
N GLY A 253 0.91 -12.61 15.35
CA GLY A 253 1.08 -14.02 15.66
C GLY A 253 0.59 -14.97 14.55
N ILE A 254 0.40 -14.47 13.32
CA ILE A 254 -0.16 -15.20 12.18
C ILE A 254 0.83 -15.07 11.00
N PRO A 255 1.65 -16.11 10.71
CA PRO A 255 2.63 -16.03 9.63
C PRO A 255 1.98 -15.68 8.29
N GLY A 256 2.49 -14.66 7.60
CA GLY A 256 1.94 -14.17 6.34
C GLY A 256 0.72 -13.27 6.43
N TYR A 257 0.25 -12.91 7.63
CA TYR A 257 -0.75 -11.86 7.81
C TYR A 257 -0.08 -10.60 8.36
N LEU A 258 -0.31 -9.47 7.71
CA LEU A 258 0.33 -8.18 7.98
C LEU A 258 -0.61 -7.27 8.78
N ALA A 259 -0.14 -6.73 9.91
CA ALA A 259 -0.83 -5.62 10.56
C ALA A 259 -0.69 -4.35 9.73
N ARG A 260 -1.72 -3.50 9.69
CA ARG A 260 -1.62 -2.14 9.14
C ARG A 260 -0.61 -1.31 9.94
N TYR A 261 -0.73 -1.40 11.27
CA TYR A 261 0.22 -0.87 12.24
C TYR A 261 0.02 -1.55 13.61
N HIS A 262 0.99 -1.35 14.50
CA HIS A 262 0.88 -1.67 15.93
C HIS A 262 1.02 -0.41 16.79
N PHE A 263 0.45 -0.45 17.99
CA PHE A 263 0.37 0.70 18.89
C PHE A 263 0.27 0.25 20.35
N LEU A 264 0.44 1.22 21.27
CA LEU A 264 0.25 1.03 22.70
C LEU A 264 -1.09 1.65 23.11
N ARG A 265 -1.99 0.83 23.65
CA ARG A 265 -3.18 1.34 24.33
C ARG A 265 -2.79 1.75 25.75
N VAL A 266 -3.08 3.01 26.11
CA VAL A 266 -2.64 3.64 27.35
C VAL A 266 -3.82 4.28 28.10
N PRO A 267 -3.71 4.54 29.42
CA PRO A 267 -4.72 5.28 30.16
C PRO A 267 -4.95 6.68 29.59
N ASP A 268 -6.19 7.16 29.66
CA ASP A 268 -6.55 8.53 29.26
C ASP A 268 -5.69 9.56 30.02
N GLY A 269 -5.23 10.60 29.30
CA GLY A 269 -4.37 11.65 29.86
C GLY A 269 -2.88 11.29 29.93
N THR A 270 -2.47 10.11 29.44
CA THR A 270 -1.05 9.81 29.20
C THR A 270 -0.48 10.84 28.21
N PRO A 271 0.66 11.50 28.50
CA PRO A 271 1.26 12.44 27.55
C PRO A 271 1.66 11.76 26.24
N GLN A 272 1.44 12.46 25.12
CA GLN A 272 1.96 12.06 23.81
C GLN A 272 3.49 11.98 23.82
N THR A 273 4.04 11.13 22.96
CA THR A 273 5.48 10.96 22.73
C THR A 273 5.72 10.70 21.25
N ASP A 274 6.82 11.21 20.74
CA ASP A 274 7.26 10.99 19.38
C ASP A 274 8.13 9.74 19.19
N ASP A 275 8.17 8.84 20.16
CA ASP A 275 8.81 7.54 20.00
C ASP A 275 7.80 6.43 19.66
N HIS A 276 6.55 6.59 20.10
CA HIS A 276 5.54 5.52 20.12
C HIS A 276 4.19 5.98 19.56
N ILE A 277 3.47 5.07 18.90
CA ILE A 277 2.08 5.31 18.52
C ILE A 277 1.19 4.98 19.72
N LEU A 278 0.54 6.00 20.29
CA LEU A 278 -0.35 5.87 21.45
C LEU A 278 -1.82 5.98 21.03
N ARG A 279 -2.66 5.13 21.63
CA ARG A 279 -4.13 5.20 21.57
C ARG A 279 -4.69 5.13 22.99
N TYR A 280 -5.76 5.83 23.27
CA TYR A 280 -6.27 6.03 24.62
C TYR A 280 -7.36 5.02 25.00
N ALA A 281 -7.46 4.69 26.30
CA ALA A 281 -8.38 3.68 26.80
C ALA A 281 -9.85 3.94 26.44
N SER A 282 -10.24 5.21 26.35
CA SER A 282 -11.57 5.69 26.01
C SER A 282 -11.94 5.67 24.52
N GLU A 283 -10.98 5.42 23.63
CA GLU A 283 -11.25 5.27 22.20
C GLU A 283 -12.08 4.01 21.91
N ASP A 284 -12.77 4.00 20.76
CA ASP A 284 -13.54 2.84 20.31
C ASP A 284 -12.61 1.85 19.59
N TYR A 285 -12.59 0.62 20.09
CA TYR A 285 -11.77 -0.47 19.55
C TYR A 285 -12.69 -1.52 18.93
N GLY A 286 -12.55 -1.69 17.62
CA GLY A 286 -13.44 -2.56 16.85
C GLY A 286 -12.88 -3.97 16.69
N TYR A 287 -13.56 -4.76 15.87
CA TYR A 287 -13.13 -6.12 15.50
C TYR A 287 -11.81 -6.19 14.71
N LYS A 288 -11.26 -5.03 14.31
CA LYS A 288 -9.97 -4.88 13.63
C LYS A 288 -8.82 -4.62 14.60
N ASP A 289 -9.11 -4.33 15.87
CA ASP A 289 -8.10 -3.97 16.88
C ASP A 289 -7.89 -5.16 17.81
N HIS A 290 -6.66 -5.65 17.88
CA HIS A 290 -6.34 -6.90 18.55
C HIS A 290 -5.23 -6.71 19.58
N THR A 291 -5.42 -7.29 20.76
CA THR A 291 -4.33 -7.47 21.72
C THR A 291 -3.39 -8.56 21.22
N PHE A 292 -2.12 -8.49 21.65
CA PHE A 292 -1.15 -9.55 21.38
C PHE A 292 -0.14 -9.70 22.51
N ASP A 293 0.51 -10.86 22.56
CA ASP A 293 1.63 -11.08 23.48
C ASP A 293 2.91 -10.52 22.82
N PRO A 294 3.56 -9.49 23.41
CA PRO A 294 4.76 -8.90 22.83
C PRO A 294 5.92 -9.91 22.74
N ALA A 295 5.89 -11.03 23.47
CA ALA A 295 6.88 -12.09 23.33
C ALA A 295 6.92 -12.75 21.93
N TRP A 296 5.88 -12.59 21.10
CA TRP A 296 5.85 -13.07 19.72
C TRP A 296 6.72 -12.25 18.77
N ALA A 297 6.94 -10.98 19.09
CA ALA A 297 7.64 -10.02 18.25
C ALA A 297 8.93 -9.55 18.94
N PRO A 298 10.05 -10.28 18.76
CA PRO A 298 11.28 -10.08 19.54
C PRO A 298 11.99 -8.76 19.25
N ASP A 299 11.66 -8.11 18.13
CA ASP A 299 12.25 -6.85 17.70
C ASP A 299 11.45 -5.62 18.16
N LEU A 300 10.42 -5.80 19.01
CA LEU A 300 9.66 -4.69 19.56
C LEU A 300 10.48 -3.84 20.54
N PRO A 301 10.21 -2.53 20.61
CA PRO A 301 10.75 -1.68 21.66
C PRO A 301 10.37 -2.18 23.06
N ALA A 302 11.29 -2.03 24.02
CA ALA A 302 11.12 -2.56 25.38
C ALA A 302 9.84 -2.10 26.08
N VAL A 303 9.33 -0.91 25.74
CA VAL A 303 8.10 -0.35 26.32
C VAL A 303 6.87 -1.24 26.12
N TYR A 304 6.82 -2.04 25.05
CA TYR A 304 5.75 -3.02 24.81
C TYR A 304 5.71 -4.12 25.88
N HIS A 305 6.86 -4.40 26.53
CA HIS A 305 6.97 -5.40 27.60
C HIS A 305 6.93 -4.79 29.00
N THR A 306 7.52 -3.60 29.17
CA THR A 306 7.78 -3.03 30.49
C THR A 306 6.86 -1.87 30.85
N GLY A 307 6.03 -1.38 29.93
CA GLY A 307 5.28 -0.15 30.09
C GLY A 307 6.09 1.11 29.79
N LEU A 308 5.39 2.24 29.71
CA LEU A 308 5.98 3.54 29.41
C LEU A 308 6.58 4.18 30.67
N PRO A 309 7.68 4.94 30.55
CA PRO A 309 8.21 5.73 31.66
C PRO A 309 7.22 6.83 32.05
N GLY A 310 6.80 6.81 33.31
CA GLY A 310 5.91 7.81 33.90
C GLY A 310 6.65 8.87 34.73
N PRO A 311 5.94 9.92 35.16
CA PRO A 311 6.52 10.96 36.02
C PRO A 311 7.12 10.36 37.30
N SER A 312 8.24 10.94 37.76
CA SER A 312 8.91 10.53 39.00
C SER A 312 9.33 9.05 39.05
N GLY A 313 9.60 8.42 37.89
CA GLY A 313 10.07 7.03 37.80
C GLY A 313 8.97 5.98 38.01
N THR A 314 7.70 6.37 37.88
CA THR A 314 6.58 5.43 37.79
C THR A 314 6.57 4.73 36.43
N THR A 315 5.86 3.62 36.33
CA THR A 315 5.61 2.93 35.05
C THR A 315 4.13 3.08 34.71
N ILE A 316 3.85 3.64 33.54
CA ILE A 316 2.50 3.72 32.99
C ILE A 316 2.19 2.37 32.35
N PRO A 317 1.09 1.70 32.75
CA PRO A 317 0.70 0.43 32.15
C PRO A 317 0.34 0.64 30.67
N VAL A 318 0.71 -0.33 29.85
CA VAL A 318 0.38 -0.35 28.42
C VAL A 318 -0.24 -1.68 28.06
N GLU A 319 -1.11 -1.67 27.08
CA GLU A 319 -1.64 -2.86 26.43
C GLU A 319 -1.15 -2.87 24.97
N PRO A 320 -0.26 -3.81 24.58
CA PRO A 320 0.17 -3.98 23.20
C PRO A 320 -1.00 -4.32 22.26
N MET A 321 -1.18 -3.51 21.23
CA MET A 321 -2.25 -3.66 20.24
C MET A 321 -1.71 -3.65 18.82
N TRP A 322 -2.45 -4.27 17.90
CA TRP A 322 -2.25 -4.10 16.46
C TRP A 322 -3.58 -3.97 15.72
N ARG A 323 -3.56 -3.30 14.58
CA ARG A 323 -4.74 -3.09 13.73
C ARG A 323 -4.68 -3.92 12.45
N GLY A 324 -5.71 -4.74 12.24
CA GLY A 324 -5.93 -5.56 11.06
C GLY A 324 -6.69 -4.87 9.94
N ASN A 325 -7.43 -5.66 9.15
CA ASN A 325 -8.06 -5.22 7.90
C ASN A 325 -7.07 -4.59 6.89
N PRO A 326 -5.93 -5.25 6.60
CA PRO A 326 -5.01 -4.75 5.59
C PRO A 326 -5.64 -4.90 4.20
N SER A 327 -5.68 -3.81 3.47
CA SER A 327 -6.00 -3.81 2.04
C SER A 327 -4.78 -4.27 1.21
N ILE A 328 -4.95 -4.52 -0.10
CA ILE A 328 -3.86 -5.00 -0.99
C ILE A 328 -2.67 -4.05 -1.01
N ASP A 329 -2.95 -2.75 -0.97
CA ASP A 329 -1.95 -1.68 -0.94
C ASP A 329 -0.95 -1.84 0.21
N GLN A 330 -1.40 -2.28 1.39
CA GLN A 330 -0.55 -2.52 2.57
C GLN A 330 0.54 -3.55 2.30
N TYR A 331 0.30 -4.49 1.36
CA TYR A 331 1.30 -5.47 0.94
C TYR A 331 2.18 -4.97 -0.21
N SER A 332 1.73 -4.00 -1.02
CA SER A 332 2.45 -3.56 -2.23
C SER A 332 3.87 -3.04 -1.97
N GLY A 333 4.07 -2.27 -0.90
CA GLY A 333 5.39 -1.85 -0.44
C GLY A 333 6.23 -3.02 0.08
N PRO A 334 5.75 -3.77 1.09
CA PRO A 334 6.47 -4.90 1.66
C PRO A 334 6.87 -5.99 0.67
N VAL A 335 6.01 -6.41 -0.28
CA VAL A 335 6.37 -7.46 -1.26
C VAL A 335 7.56 -7.04 -2.13
N VAL A 336 7.67 -5.76 -2.48
CA VAL A 336 8.81 -5.25 -3.24
C VAL A 336 10.04 -5.10 -2.32
N GLY A 337 9.89 -4.42 -1.20
CA GLY A 337 10.99 -4.15 -0.27
C GLY A 337 11.63 -5.43 0.29
N LEU A 338 10.82 -6.42 0.68
CA LEU A 338 11.29 -7.70 1.23
C LEU A 338 12.00 -8.55 0.18
N THR A 339 11.61 -8.47 -1.09
CA THR A 339 12.30 -9.16 -2.19
C THR A 339 13.71 -8.60 -2.40
N LEU A 340 13.82 -7.26 -2.45
CA LEU A 340 15.12 -6.60 -2.57
C LEU A 340 15.99 -6.89 -1.35
N ALA A 341 15.42 -6.76 -0.14
CA ALA A 341 16.11 -7.05 1.11
C ALA A 341 16.60 -8.50 1.15
N TRP A 342 15.74 -9.48 0.86
CA TRP A 342 16.13 -10.89 0.82
C TRP A 342 17.32 -11.15 -0.11
N SER A 343 17.41 -10.43 -1.23
CA SER A 343 18.53 -10.58 -2.17
C SER A 343 19.86 -10.00 -1.65
N LEU A 344 19.78 -9.00 -0.77
CA LEU A 344 20.92 -8.24 -0.25
C LEU A 344 21.40 -8.71 1.13
N LEU A 345 20.52 -9.29 1.94
CA LEU A 345 20.81 -9.73 3.29
C LEU A 345 21.80 -10.90 3.30
N ASP A 346 22.72 -10.89 4.26
CA ASP A 346 23.57 -12.03 4.60
C ASP A 346 23.12 -12.75 5.90
N ASP A 347 22.14 -12.20 6.61
CA ASP A 347 21.52 -12.80 7.79
C ASP A 347 20.52 -13.90 7.38
N ALA A 348 20.93 -15.16 7.57
CA ALA A 348 20.12 -16.33 7.23
C ALA A 348 18.82 -16.42 8.05
N ALA A 349 18.81 -15.91 9.29
CA ALA A 349 17.62 -15.94 10.14
C ALA A 349 16.58 -14.90 9.65
N LEU A 350 17.03 -13.70 9.28
CA LEU A 350 16.14 -12.73 8.63
C LEU A 350 15.62 -13.23 7.29
N LYS A 351 16.47 -13.83 6.45
CA LYS A 351 16.04 -14.46 5.20
C LYS A 351 14.96 -15.51 5.44
N ALA A 352 15.13 -16.39 6.42
CA ALA A 352 14.14 -17.40 6.76
C ALA A 352 12.82 -16.80 7.25
N ARG A 353 12.86 -15.72 8.06
CA ARG A 353 11.66 -14.99 8.48
C ARG A 353 10.93 -14.39 7.29
N ILE A 354 11.62 -13.66 6.40
CA ILE A 354 11.04 -13.12 5.16
C ILE A 354 10.37 -14.23 4.35
N THR A 355 11.11 -15.31 4.06
CA THR A 355 10.62 -16.44 3.29
C THR A 355 9.36 -17.02 3.94
N THR A 356 9.33 -17.15 5.27
CA THR A 356 8.14 -17.63 5.98
C THR A 356 6.94 -16.72 5.74
N HIS A 357 7.01 -15.41 6.04
CA HIS A 357 5.84 -14.54 5.88
C HIS A 357 5.37 -14.41 4.43
N VAL A 358 6.30 -14.22 3.48
CA VAL A 358 5.95 -14.10 2.05
C VAL A 358 5.26 -15.37 1.55
N THR A 359 5.79 -16.54 1.89
CA THR A 359 5.21 -17.80 1.42
C THR A 359 3.90 -18.14 2.11
N CYS A 360 3.78 -17.88 3.41
CA CYS A 360 2.54 -18.09 4.15
C CYS A 360 1.44 -17.16 3.68
N TYR A 361 1.76 -15.92 3.31
CA TYR A 361 0.77 -14.99 2.76
C TYR A 361 0.09 -15.57 1.51
N LEU A 362 0.88 -16.00 0.53
CA LEU A 362 0.34 -16.63 -0.68
C LEU A 362 -0.46 -17.90 -0.37
N LYS A 363 0.03 -18.76 0.53
CA LYS A 363 -0.66 -20.00 0.92
C LYS A 363 -1.97 -19.75 1.68
N ARG A 364 -2.11 -18.60 2.33
CA ARG A 364 -3.33 -18.19 3.05
C ARG A 364 -4.42 -17.65 2.15
N LEU A 365 -4.09 -17.20 0.95
CA LEU A 365 -5.10 -16.69 0.02
C LEU A 365 -6.06 -17.82 -0.36
N GLN A 366 -7.33 -17.66 0.01
CA GLN A 366 -8.37 -18.62 -0.29
C GLN A 366 -8.89 -18.43 -1.71
N ARG A 367 -8.82 -19.50 -2.51
CA ARG A 367 -9.38 -19.51 -3.86
C ARG A 367 -10.91 -19.50 -3.80
N ILE A 368 -11.51 -18.51 -4.46
CA ILE A 368 -12.95 -18.35 -4.62
C ILE A 368 -13.25 -18.41 -6.11
N GLU A 369 -14.28 -19.15 -6.51
CA GLU A 369 -14.67 -19.27 -7.91
C GLU A 369 -16.12 -18.87 -8.14
N VAL A 370 -16.39 -18.20 -9.25
CA VAL A 370 -17.72 -18.06 -9.83
C VAL A 370 -17.71 -18.75 -11.19
N LYS A 371 -18.44 -19.86 -11.34
CA LYS A 371 -18.45 -20.73 -12.54
C LYS A 371 -19.74 -20.57 -13.35
N ASN A 372 -19.72 -21.11 -14.57
CA ASN A 372 -20.86 -21.15 -15.49
C ASN A 372 -21.43 -19.75 -15.80
N LEU A 373 -20.56 -18.74 -15.87
CA LEU A 373 -20.97 -17.35 -16.15
C LEU A 373 -21.66 -17.24 -17.51
N GLN A 374 -21.26 -18.04 -18.50
CA GLN A 374 -21.91 -18.07 -19.82
C GLN A 374 -23.37 -18.58 -19.73
N GLY A 375 -23.69 -19.37 -18.70
CA GLY A 375 -25.03 -19.83 -18.40
C GLY A 375 -25.94 -18.75 -17.80
N ASN A 376 -25.38 -17.62 -17.36
CA ASN A 376 -26.11 -16.49 -16.79
C ASN A 376 -25.65 -15.16 -17.43
N PRO A 377 -26.26 -14.76 -18.56
CA PRO A 377 -25.86 -13.55 -19.28
C PRO A 377 -25.96 -12.27 -18.45
N GLU A 378 -26.86 -12.20 -17.46
CA GLU A 378 -26.96 -11.05 -16.56
C GLU A 378 -25.76 -11.00 -15.61
N ALA A 379 -25.29 -12.15 -15.12
CA ALA A 379 -24.08 -12.24 -14.30
C ALA A 379 -22.83 -11.88 -15.10
N LEU A 380 -22.69 -12.42 -16.30
CA LEU A 380 -21.58 -12.08 -17.19
C LEU A 380 -21.55 -10.58 -17.50
N ALA A 381 -22.69 -9.99 -17.87
CA ALA A 381 -22.80 -8.56 -18.13
C ALA A 381 -22.48 -7.73 -16.87
N ALA A 382 -22.92 -8.18 -15.70
CA ALA A 382 -22.58 -7.56 -14.42
C ALA A 382 -21.09 -7.60 -14.14
N PHE A 383 -20.41 -8.74 -14.35
CA PHE A 383 -18.96 -8.85 -14.15
C PHE A 383 -18.18 -8.03 -15.16
N GLN A 384 -18.63 -7.93 -16.41
CA GLN A 384 -18.02 -7.05 -17.41
C GLN A 384 -18.18 -5.58 -17.04
N ALA A 385 -19.37 -5.21 -16.56
CA ALA A 385 -19.62 -3.87 -16.03
C ALA A 385 -18.78 -3.59 -14.79
N LEU A 386 -18.64 -4.57 -13.89
CA LEU A 386 -17.84 -4.49 -12.67
C LEU A 386 -16.36 -4.30 -12.99
N ALA A 387 -15.84 -5.13 -13.90
CA ALA A 387 -14.46 -5.05 -14.35
C ALA A 387 -14.22 -3.68 -14.98
N GLY A 388 -15.07 -3.23 -15.91
CA GLY A 388 -14.87 -2.00 -16.67
C GLY A 388 -15.41 -0.70 -16.09
N GLY A 389 -15.94 -0.66 -14.87
CA GLY A 389 -16.74 0.48 -14.40
C GLY A 389 -17.88 0.85 -15.36
N GLY A 390 -18.45 -0.16 -16.04
CA GLY A 390 -19.46 -0.02 -17.08
C GLY A 390 -18.95 0.26 -18.50
N ARG A 391 -17.63 0.49 -18.70
CA ARG A 391 -17.01 0.78 -20.01
C ARG A 391 -15.59 0.20 -20.10
N LEU A 392 -15.48 -1.05 -20.56
CA LEU A 392 -14.18 -1.65 -20.91
C LEU A 392 -13.64 -1.00 -22.20
N GLY A 393 -12.49 -0.34 -22.11
CA GLY A 393 -11.78 0.23 -23.26
C GLY A 393 -10.98 -0.79 -24.04
N ASN A 394 -11.54 -1.99 -24.31
CA ASN A 394 -10.80 -3.09 -24.91
C ASN A 394 -10.39 -2.79 -26.36
N GLU A 395 -9.14 -3.09 -26.68
CA GLU A 395 -8.62 -3.12 -28.04
C GLU A 395 -8.97 -4.46 -28.72
N PRO A 396 -8.99 -4.55 -30.06
CA PRO A 396 -9.39 -5.77 -30.77
C PRO A 396 -8.57 -7.03 -30.41
N ASP A 397 -7.34 -6.85 -29.93
CA ASP A 397 -6.42 -7.92 -29.55
C ASP A 397 -6.41 -8.18 -28.03
N ASP A 398 -7.16 -7.41 -27.23
CA ASP A 398 -7.27 -7.62 -25.78
C ASP A 398 -8.03 -8.91 -25.47
N PHE A 399 -7.85 -9.42 -24.24
CA PHE A 399 -8.61 -10.56 -23.75
C PHE A 399 -10.12 -10.32 -23.86
N ASP A 400 -10.81 -11.23 -24.55
CA ASP A 400 -12.25 -11.14 -24.74
C ASP A 400 -12.99 -11.60 -23.47
N PHE A 401 -13.28 -10.66 -22.58
CA PHE A 401 -14.08 -10.90 -21.37
C PHE A 401 -15.49 -11.43 -21.67
N THR A 402 -15.97 -11.42 -22.92
CA THR A 402 -17.24 -12.07 -23.30
C THR A 402 -17.14 -13.58 -23.35
N THR A 403 -15.93 -14.14 -23.39
CA THR A 403 -15.68 -15.59 -23.35
C THR A 403 -15.48 -16.12 -21.93
N LEU A 404 -15.45 -15.24 -20.92
CA LEU A 404 -15.22 -15.63 -19.53
C LEU A 404 -16.36 -16.53 -19.01
N ASP A 405 -16.03 -17.76 -18.61
CA ASP A 405 -16.98 -18.68 -17.97
C ASP A 405 -16.71 -18.91 -16.48
N THR A 406 -15.46 -18.70 -16.05
CA THR A 406 -15.05 -18.80 -14.65
C THR A 406 -14.29 -17.55 -14.23
N LEU A 407 -14.76 -16.90 -13.16
CA LEU A 407 -14.03 -15.86 -12.43
C LEU A 407 -13.34 -16.51 -11.24
N VAL A 408 -12.07 -16.16 -11.02
CA VAL A 408 -11.30 -16.64 -9.86
C VAL A 408 -10.88 -15.45 -9.01
N ALA A 409 -11.01 -15.56 -7.70
CA ALA A 409 -10.46 -14.61 -6.75
C ALA A 409 -9.62 -15.34 -5.69
N TYR A 410 -8.67 -14.63 -5.10
CA TYR A 410 -7.77 -15.10 -4.05
C TYR A 410 -7.91 -14.15 -2.86
N GLY A 411 -8.77 -14.52 -1.90
CA GLY A 411 -9.14 -13.68 -0.76
C GLY A 411 -8.33 -13.97 0.50
N LEU A 412 -7.89 -12.93 1.21
CA LEU A 412 -7.31 -13.04 2.54
C LEU A 412 -8.43 -13.03 3.59
N LEU A 413 -8.62 -14.16 4.29
CA LEU A 413 -9.60 -14.24 5.38
C LEU A 413 -9.16 -13.34 6.55
N GLN A 414 -10.10 -12.55 7.06
CA GLN A 414 -9.94 -11.66 8.18
C GLN A 414 -9.95 -12.42 9.52
N PRO A 415 -8.91 -12.33 10.36
CA PRO A 415 -9.00 -12.69 11.77
C PRO A 415 -9.86 -11.66 12.50
N ASN A 416 -10.92 -12.09 13.17
CA ASN A 416 -11.81 -11.22 13.93
C ASN A 416 -12.41 -11.95 15.14
N THR A 417 -13.23 -11.26 15.93
CA THR A 417 -13.82 -11.82 17.15
C THR A 417 -14.82 -12.94 16.87
N LYS A 418 -15.49 -12.94 15.70
CA LYS A 418 -16.43 -14.00 15.29
C LYS A 418 -15.77 -15.30 14.85
N ASN A 419 -14.50 -15.27 14.47
CA ASN A 419 -13.74 -16.45 14.08
C ASN A 419 -12.46 -16.68 14.92
N ALA A 420 -12.26 -15.94 16.00
CA ALA A 420 -11.02 -15.99 16.80
C ALA A 420 -10.62 -17.41 17.25
N GLU A 421 -11.60 -18.27 17.57
CA GLU A 421 -11.37 -19.65 18.00
C GLU A 421 -11.13 -20.62 16.84
N SER A 422 -11.66 -20.31 15.65
CA SER A 422 -11.63 -21.20 14.47
C SER A 422 -10.64 -20.76 13.39
N TYR A 423 -10.08 -19.55 13.48
CA TYR A 423 -9.12 -19.02 12.54
C TYR A 423 -7.80 -19.79 12.63
N ASP A 424 -7.36 -20.38 11.51
CA ASP A 424 -6.08 -21.09 11.45
C ASP A 424 -4.91 -20.10 11.51
N ARG A 425 -4.28 -20.01 12.69
CA ARG A 425 -3.09 -19.16 12.91
C ARG A 425 -1.79 -19.82 12.44
N THR A 426 -1.82 -21.07 11.98
CA THR A 426 -0.63 -21.76 11.45
C THR A 426 -0.40 -21.43 9.98
N CYS A 427 0.83 -21.53 9.52
CA CYS A 427 1.12 -21.39 8.09
C CYS A 427 0.61 -22.61 7.33
N PRO A 428 -0.27 -22.46 6.31
CA PRO A 428 -0.71 -23.62 5.53
C PRO A 428 0.48 -24.32 4.86
N ALA A 429 0.41 -25.64 4.69
CA ALA A 429 1.53 -26.41 4.14
C ALA A 429 1.73 -26.16 2.64
N THR A 430 0.63 -26.05 1.89
CA THR A 430 0.61 -25.88 0.44
C THR A 430 -0.30 -24.72 0.04
N ILE A 431 -0.08 -24.19 -1.17
CA ILE A 431 -1.08 -23.32 -1.80
C ILE A 431 -2.32 -24.18 -2.07
N SER A 432 -3.50 -23.82 -1.57
CA SER A 432 -4.70 -24.65 -1.74
C SER A 432 -5.16 -24.61 -3.21
N PRO A 433 -5.08 -25.73 -3.97
CA PRO A 433 -5.54 -25.73 -5.35
C PRO A 433 -7.08 -25.78 -5.42
N ALA A 434 -7.72 -26.39 -4.42
CA ALA A 434 -9.16 -26.53 -4.34
C ALA A 434 -9.79 -25.27 -3.75
N PRO A 435 -10.83 -24.71 -4.40
CA PRO A 435 -11.55 -23.55 -3.89
C PRO A 435 -12.41 -23.95 -2.68
N PRO A 436 -12.19 -23.39 -1.48
CA PRO A 436 -13.13 -23.54 -0.36
C PRO A 436 -14.52 -22.97 -0.66
N ARG A 437 -14.64 -22.09 -1.67
CA ARG A 437 -15.90 -21.44 -2.03
C ARG A 437 -16.09 -21.42 -3.55
N VAL A 438 -17.16 -22.06 -4.02
CA VAL A 438 -17.57 -22.07 -5.44
C VAL A 438 -19.00 -21.60 -5.54
N LEU A 439 -19.23 -20.55 -6.32
CA LEU A 439 -20.54 -20.03 -6.68
C LEU A 439 -20.85 -20.50 -8.10
N ASP A 440 -21.99 -21.14 -8.30
CA ASP A 440 -22.48 -21.49 -9.64
C ASP A 440 -23.42 -20.39 -10.14
N ALA A 441 -23.02 -19.66 -11.17
CA ALA A 441 -23.81 -18.56 -11.72
C ALA A 441 -25.14 -19.02 -12.34
N ALA A 442 -25.26 -20.31 -12.69
CA ALA A 442 -26.49 -20.91 -13.19
C ALA A 442 -27.43 -21.39 -12.05
N ALA A 443 -26.99 -21.38 -10.80
CA ALA A 443 -27.79 -21.82 -9.67
C ALA A 443 -28.90 -20.81 -9.32
N PRO A 444 -30.09 -21.29 -8.88
CA PRO A 444 -31.23 -20.42 -8.57
C PRO A 444 -30.99 -19.48 -7.38
N ASP A 445 -30.03 -19.80 -6.51
CA ASP A 445 -29.65 -19.02 -5.33
C ASP A 445 -28.35 -18.23 -5.53
N PHE A 446 -27.81 -18.18 -6.76
CA PHE A 446 -26.56 -17.50 -7.08
C PHE A 446 -26.49 -16.06 -6.55
N LEU A 447 -27.56 -15.26 -6.74
CA LEU A 447 -27.60 -13.87 -6.27
C LEU A 447 -27.45 -13.76 -4.75
N VAL A 448 -27.99 -14.72 -3.98
CA VAL A 448 -27.88 -14.74 -2.53
C VAL A 448 -26.45 -15.08 -2.11
N GLN A 449 -25.83 -16.06 -2.78
CA GLN A 449 -24.44 -16.44 -2.50
C GLN A 449 -23.46 -15.32 -2.88
N LEU A 450 -23.71 -14.64 -4.00
CA LEU A 450 -22.93 -13.50 -4.45
C LEU A 450 -23.05 -12.33 -3.47
N LEU A 451 -24.25 -12.05 -2.98
CA LEU A 451 -24.48 -11.06 -1.93
C LEU A 451 -23.72 -11.38 -0.64
N ALA A 452 -23.74 -12.64 -0.20
CA ALA A 452 -22.99 -13.06 0.96
C ALA A 452 -21.47 -12.86 0.74
N LEU A 453 -20.96 -13.17 -0.46
CA LEU A 453 -19.57 -12.95 -0.81
C LEU A 453 -19.21 -11.46 -0.80
N ALA A 454 -20.09 -10.63 -1.36
CA ALA A 454 -19.91 -9.18 -1.40
C ALA A 454 -19.89 -8.60 0.02
N ASN A 455 -20.74 -9.11 0.92
CA ASN A 455 -20.73 -8.73 2.34
C ASN A 455 -19.47 -9.21 3.07
N ASP A 456 -18.95 -10.39 2.74
CA ASP A 456 -17.71 -10.91 3.31
C ASP A 456 -16.49 -10.07 2.89
N ILE A 457 -16.38 -9.72 1.61
CA ILE A 457 -15.34 -8.81 1.10
C ILE A 457 -15.53 -7.40 1.67
N GLY A 458 -16.78 -6.95 1.80
CA GLY A 458 -17.15 -5.67 2.40
C GLY A 458 -17.15 -5.63 3.92
N SER A 459 -16.62 -6.68 4.58
CA SER A 459 -16.67 -6.82 6.04
C SER A 459 -15.99 -5.69 6.79
N GLY A 460 -15.24 -4.81 6.10
CA GLY A 460 -14.69 -3.54 6.61
C GLY A 460 -15.69 -2.62 7.33
N ASN A 461 -17.01 -2.78 7.11
CA ASN A 461 -18.07 -2.06 7.81
C ASN A 461 -18.89 -2.93 8.79
N ALA A 462 -18.75 -4.26 8.74
CA ALA A 462 -19.47 -5.18 9.59
C ALA A 462 -18.74 -6.52 9.70
N GLU A 463 -18.43 -6.93 10.92
CA GLU A 463 -17.72 -8.18 11.20
C GLU A 463 -18.50 -9.42 10.72
N SER A 464 -17.81 -10.37 10.06
CA SER A 464 -18.36 -11.65 9.60
C SER A 464 -17.38 -12.78 9.93
N PRO A 465 -17.83 -13.99 10.34
CA PRO A 465 -16.92 -15.12 10.55
C PRO A 465 -16.15 -15.52 9.28
N THR A 466 -16.70 -15.18 8.11
CA THR A 466 -16.12 -15.40 6.78
C THR A 466 -15.62 -14.11 6.13
N GLY A 467 -15.41 -13.05 6.92
CA GLY A 467 -14.92 -11.76 6.44
C GLY A 467 -13.59 -11.89 5.70
N ILE A 468 -13.44 -11.14 4.61
CA ILE A 468 -12.26 -11.10 3.75
C ILE A 468 -11.74 -9.67 3.77
N ASP A 469 -10.47 -9.47 4.15
CA ASP A 469 -9.89 -8.12 4.19
C ASP A 469 -9.64 -7.55 2.79
N HIS A 470 -9.20 -8.42 1.87
CA HIS A 470 -9.02 -8.09 0.47
C HIS A 470 -8.96 -9.33 -0.42
N ALA A 471 -9.12 -9.15 -1.73
CA ALA A 471 -9.00 -10.23 -2.71
C ALA A 471 -8.33 -9.79 -4.01
N TYR A 472 -7.46 -10.64 -4.53
CA TYR A 472 -6.94 -10.54 -5.91
C TYR A 472 -7.91 -11.22 -6.86
N ILE A 473 -8.39 -10.51 -7.87
CA ILE A 473 -9.41 -10.96 -8.81
C ILE A 473 -8.74 -11.20 -10.17
N SER A 474 -8.91 -12.41 -10.72
CA SER A 474 -8.16 -12.89 -11.89
C SER A 474 -8.33 -12.04 -13.15
N VAL A 475 -9.41 -11.23 -13.25
CA VAL A 475 -9.70 -10.37 -14.40
C VAL A 475 -9.10 -8.97 -14.31
N ARG A 476 -8.44 -8.61 -13.20
CA ARG A 476 -7.74 -7.33 -13.05
C ARG A 476 -6.26 -7.52 -13.37
N GLY A 477 -5.77 -6.86 -14.41
CA GLY A 477 -4.37 -6.99 -14.84
C GLY A 477 -3.35 -6.66 -13.74
N GLY A 478 -3.64 -5.68 -12.88
CA GLY A 478 -2.82 -5.38 -11.71
C GLY A 478 -2.74 -6.55 -10.71
N ASP A 479 -3.85 -7.23 -10.45
CA ASP A 479 -3.92 -8.36 -9.53
C ASP A 479 -3.24 -9.60 -10.11
N ALA A 480 -3.42 -9.83 -11.41
CA ALA A 480 -2.73 -10.89 -12.14
C ALA A 480 -1.21 -10.75 -11.98
N MET A 481 -0.67 -9.54 -12.18
CA MET A 481 0.74 -9.25 -11.94
C MET A 481 1.18 -9.46 -10.49
N HIS A 482 0.35 -9.11 -9.50
CA HIS A 482 0.65 -9.38 -8.09
C HIS A 482 0.74 -10.87 -7.78
N LEU A 483 -0.19 -11.68 -8.30
CA LEU A 483 -0.19 -13.13 -8.10
C LEU A 483 1.04 -13.78 -8.73
N ILE A 484 1.43 -13.35 -9.93
CA ILE A 484 2.67 -13.80 -10.59
C ILE A 484 3.88 -13.38 -9.73
N HIS A 485 3.92 -12.14 -9.24
CA HIS A 485 5.00 -11.63 -8.40
C HIS A 485 5.17 -12.44 -7.11
N MET A 486 4.09 -12.68 -6.37
CA MET A 486 4.14 -13.48 -5.12
C MET A 486 4.58 -14.92 -5.36
N GLY A 487 4.10 -15.56 -6.43
CA GLY A 487 4.55 -16.90 -6.82
C GLY A 487 6.03 -16.92 -7.24
N ALA A 488 6.47 -15.94 -8.01
CA ALA A 488 7.88 -15.76 -8.39
C ALA A 488 8.78 -15.54 -7.16
N MET A 489 8.32 -14.78 -6.17
CA MET A 489 9.02 -14.57 -4.90
C MET A 489 9.15 -15.89 -4.13
N GLY A 490 8.05 -16.62 -3.97
CA GLY A 490 8.05 -17.93 -3.31
C GLY A 490 9.05 -18.90 -3.96
N TYR A 491 9.06 -18.95 -5.29
CA TYR A 491 10.00 -19.79 -6.04
C TYR A 491 11.46 -19.30 -5.91
N LEU A 492 11.72 -17.99 -6.02
CA LEU A 492 13.07 -17.42 -5.83
C LEU A 492 13.64 -17.77 -4.45
N MET A 493 12.80 -17.67 -3.42
CA MET A 493 13.24 -17.81 -2.03
C MET A 493 13.40 -19.27 -1.58
N THR A 494 12.61 -20.19 -2.14
CA THR A 494 12.53 -21.59 -1.66
C THR A 494 13.03 -22.62 -2.69
N GLY A 495 12.93 -22.32 -3.98
CA GLY A 495 13.10 -23.30 -5.06
C GLY A 495 12.00 -24.37 -5.12
N GLU A 496 10.93 -24.26 -4.32
CA GLU A 496 9.87 -25.27 -4.28
C GLU A 496 8.97 -25.19 -5.51
N VAL A 497 8.73 -26.35 -6.15
CA VAL A 497 7.98 -26.44 -7.40
C VAL A 497 6.53 -25.95 -7.29
N GLN A 498 5.90 -26.02 -6.11
CA GLN A 498 4.51 -25.58 -5.93
C GLN A 498 4.27 -24.11 -6.30
N TYR A 499 5.25 -23.24 -6.07
CA TYR A 499 5.14 -21.82 -6.44
C TYR A 499 5.29 -21.63 -7.94
N LYS A 500 6.16 -22.41 -8.56
CA LYS A 500 6.32 -22.44 -10.01
C LYS A 500 5.06 -22.97 -10.69
N ASP A 501 4.50 -24.09 -10.22
CA ASP A 501 3.26 -24.68 -10.73
C ASP A 501 2.07 -23.72 -10.53
N PHE A 502 2.02 -23.03 -9.38
CA PHE A 502 1.02 -21.99 -9.15
C PHE A 502 1.09 -20.88 -10.21
N VAL A 503 2.28 -20.38 -10.54
CA VAL A 503 2.43 -19.34 -11.57
C VAL A 503 2.11 -19.90 -12.96
N GLU A 504 2.80 -20.96 -13.37
CA GLU A 504 2.74 -21.45 -14.75
C GLU A 504 1.39 -22.09 -15.09
N GLN A 505 0.90 -22.99 -14.24
CA GLN A 505 -0.29 -23.80 -14.53
C GLN A 505 -1.58 -23.13 -14.07
N ILE A 506 -1.58 -22.51 -12.88
CA ILE A 506 -2.80 -21.96 -12.30
C ILE A 506 -3.01 -20.51 -12.77
N VAL A 507 -2.05 -19.63 -12.50
CA VAL A 507 -2.23 -18.19 -12.78
C VAL A 507 -2.13 -17.91 -14.27
N ILE A 508 -1.12 -18.44 -14.97
CA ILE A 508 -0.90 -18.17 -16.39
C ILE A 508 -1.82 -19.03 -17.27
N GLU A 509 -1.71 -20.36 -17.20
CA GLU A 509 -2.41 -21.25 -18.14
C GLU A 509 -3.93 -21.30 -17.89
N GLN A 510 -4.36 -21.49 -16.63
CA GLN A 510 -5.80 -21.60 -16.33
C GLN A 510 -6.51 -20.24 -16.28
N HIS A 511 -5.85 -19.19 -15.76
CA HIS A 511 -6.49 -17.88 -15.56
C HIS A 511 -6.09 -16.83 -16.59
N HIS A 512 -5.27 -17.15 -17.58
CA HIS A 512 -4.84 -16.22 -18.65
C HIS A 512 -4.21 -14.93 -18.11
N ALA A 513 -3.46 -15.02 -17.00
CA ALA A 513 -2.93 -13.84 -16.32
C ALA A 513 -2.01 -12.97 -17.18
N VAL A 514 -1.31 -13.56 -18.17
CA VAL A 514 -0.43 -12.80 -19.07
C VAL A 514 -1.27 -11.94 -20.02
N GLU A 515 -2.32 -12.50 -20.59
CA GLU A 515 -3.27 -11.81 -21.46
C GLU A 515 -4.07 -10.76 -20.67
N ILE A 516 -4.47 -11.08 -19.44
CA ILE A 516 -5.21 -10.14 -18.58
C ILE A 516 -4.32 -8.99 -18.09
N ALA A 517 -3.02 -9.21 -17.87
CA ALA A 517 -2.09 -8.12 -17.57
C ALA A 517 -2.09 -7.05 -18.68
N GLN A 518 -2.35 -7.44 -19.93
CA GLN A 518 -2.46 -6.55 -21.09
C GLN A 518 -3.77 -5.76 -21.15
N THR A 519 -4.66 -5.89 -20.15
CA THR A 519 -5.88 -5.06 -20.07
C THR A 519 -5.84 -4.07 -18.90
N THR A 520 -4.69 -3.90 -18.24
CA THR A 520 -4.57 -3.06 -17.04
C THR A 520 -4.98 -1.60 -17.31
N GLY A 521 -4.69 -1.07 -18.49
CA GLY A 521 -5.04 0.28 -18.93
C GLY A 521 -6.45 0.40 -19.50
N SER A 522 -7.11 -0.72 -19.81
CA SER A 522 -8.49 -0.75 -20.32
C SER A 522 -9.54 -0.29 -19.29
N PHE A 523 -9.13 -0.17 -18.03
CA PHE A 523 -9.95 0.29 -16.89
C PHE A 523 -9.81 1.80 -16.60
N ARG A 524 -9.29 2.59 -17.54
CA ARG A 524 -9.07 4.03 -17.33
C ARG A 524 -10.40 4.79 -17.27
N LEU A 525 -10.75 5.24 -16.07
CA LEU A 525 -11.80 6.24 -15.88
C LEU A 525 -11.27 7.67 -16.14
N PRO A 526 -12.15 8.63 -16.48
CA PRO A 526 -11.78 10.04 -16.49
C PRO A 526 -11.16 10.46 -15.14
N PRO A 527 -10.18 11.39 -15.12
CA PRO A 527 -9.48 11.76 -13.89
C PRO A 527 -10.35 12.28 -12.73
N TRP A 528 -11.58 12.69 -13.02
CA TRP A 528 -12.56 13.11 -12.01
C TRP A 528 -13.30 11.95 -11.34
N CYS A 529 -13.45 10.82 -12.02
CA CYS A 529 -14.22 9.67 -11.51
C CYS A 529 -13.38 8.72 -10.64
N THR A 530 -12.13 9.08 -10.40
CA THR A 530 -11.22 8.28 -9.61
C THR A 530 -10.94 9.05 -8.33
N SER A 531 -11.27 8.46 -7.18
CA SER A 531 -10.38 8.61 -6.03
C SER A 531 -9.01 8.21 -6.56
N TYR A 532 -8.12 9.20 -6.76
CA TYR A 532 -6.82 8.90 -7.33
C TYR A 532 -6.00 8.28 -6.21
N TYR A 533 -6.22 6.98 -6.01
CA TYR A 533 -5.46 6.10 -5.17
C TYR A 533 -5.06 4.93 -6.08
N GLY A 534 -3.77 4.57 -6.10
CA GLY A 534 -3.43 3.19 -6.39
C GLY A 534 -2.76 2.80 -7.70
N HIS A 535 -2.33 3.71 -8.59
CA HIS A 535 -1.37 3.25 -9.62
C HIS A 535 -0.06 2.78 -8.99
N HIS A 536 0.37 3.41 -7.90
CA HIS A 536 1.54 3.00 -7.10
C HIS A 536 1.45 1.54 -6.62
N ILE A 537 0.24 1.10 -6.23
CA ILE A 537 -0.06 -0.27 -5.80
C ILE A 537 0.22 -1.24 -6.94
N THR A 538 -0.03 -0.84 -8.18
CA THR A 538 0.13 -1.71 -9.35
C THR A 538 1.54 -1.66 -9.94
N PHE A 539 2.06 -0.46 -10.21
CA PHE A 539 3.32 -0.34 -10.95
C PHE A 539 4.54 -0.77 -10.12
N THR A 540 4.51 -0.60 -8.79
CA THR A 540 5.68 -0.94 -7.96
C THR A 540 5.88 -2.45 -7.88
N PRO A 541 4.84 -3.28 -7.63
CA PRO A 541 4.94 -4.73 -7.71
C PRO A 541 5.20 -5.24 -9.13
N ALA A 542 4.65 -4.60 -10.17
CA ALA A 542 4.98 -4.95 -11.56
C ALA A 542 6.46 -4.71 -11.87
N TRP A 543 7.04 -3.59 -11.39
CA TRP A 543 8.48 -3.33 -11.46
C TRP A 543 9.29 -4.38 -10.69
N GLY A 544 8.87 -4.73 -9.47
CA GLY A 544 9.46 -5.80 -8.67
C GLY A 544 9.52 -7.12 -9.42
N LEU A 545 8.40 -7.54 -10.03
CA LEU A 545 8.33 -8.73 -10.86
C LEU A 545 9.30 -8.67 -12.05
N ILE A 546 9.27 -7.60 -12.86
CA ILE A 546 10.12 -7.48 -14.07
C ILE A 546 11.62 -7.55 -13.72
N THR A 547 12.02 -6.94 -12.59
CA THR A 547 13.42 -6.97 -12.16
C THR A 547 13.87 -8.35 -11.67
N MET A 548 12.95 -9.15 -11.14
CA MET A 548 13.21 -10.55 -10.74
C MET A 548 13.22 -11.53 -11.91
N LEU A 549 12.50 -11.27 -13.00
CA LEU A 549 12.43 -12.23 -14.11
C LEU A 549 13.74 -12.26 -14.92
N GLU A 550 14.18 -13.46 -15.29
CA GLU A 550 15.23 -13.63 -16.29
C GLU A 550 14.72 -13.30 -17.70
N ALA A 551 15.65 -13.12 -18.66
CA ALA A 551 15.27 -12.90 -20.05
C ALA A 551 14.50 -14.13 -20.59
N GLY A 552 13.29 -13.91 -21.08
CA GLY A 552 12.43 -14.97 -21.59
C GLY A 552 11.03 -14.46 -21.95
N PRO A 553 10.13 -15.36 -22.45
CA PRO A 553 8.81 -14.99 -22.90
C PRO A 553 7.95 -14.30 -21.83
N LEU A 554 7.97 -14.81 -20.59
CA LEU A 554 7.20 -14.23 -19.49
C LEU A 554 7.66 -12.80 -19.18
N ARG A 555 8.98 -12.57 -19.06
CA ARG A 555 9.54 -11.23 -18.84
C ARG A 555 9.15 -10.27 -19.95
N HIS A 556 9.32 -10.68 -21.20
CA HIS A 556 8.97 -9.84 -22.34
C HIS A 556 7.49 -9.45 -22.32
N ALA A 557 6.59 -10.40 -22.04
CA ALA A 557 5.16 -10.12 -21.95
C ALA A 557 4.83 -9.12 -20.82
N MET A 558 5.47 -9.25 -19.65
CA MET A 558 5.29 -8.31 -18.54
C MET A 558 5.89 -6.93 -18.85
N GLU A 559 7.04 -6.85 -19.52
CA GLU A 559 7.61 -5.58 -20.00
C GLU A 559 6.68 -4.91 -21.02
N THR A 560 6.07 -5.67 -21.95
CA THR A 560 5.09 -5.17 -22.91
C THR A 560 3.84 -4.64 -22.21
N ALA A 561 3.28 -5.38 -21.25
CA ALA A 561 2.14 -4.90 -20.46
C ALA A 561 2.49 -3.61 -19.69
N PHE A 562 3.69 -3.53 -19.09
CA PHE A 562 4.16 -2.33 -18.41
C PHE A 562 4.29 -1.13 -19.37
N HIS A 563 4.76 -1.34 -20.60
CA HIS A 563 4.86 -0.28 -21.60
C HIS A 563 3.49 0.15 -22.14
N THR A 564 2.68 -0.79 -22.62
CA THR A 564 1.42 -0.46 -23.28
C THR A 564 0.36 -0.01 -22.28
N GLU A 565 0.15 -0.77 -21.21
CA GLU A 565 -0.95 -0.53 -20.28
C GLU A 565 -0.61 0.52 -19.25
N LEU A 566 0.55 0.39 -18.60
CA LEU A 566 0.92 1.33 -17.54
C LEU A 566 1.48 2.62 -18.14
N TRP A 567 2.48 2.56 -19.02
CA TRP A 567 3.10 3.77 -19.58
C TRP A 567 2.17 4.48 -20.58
N GLN A 568 1.83 3.89 -21.73
CA GLN A 568 1.09 4.62 -22.79
C GLN A 568 -0.34 4.96 -22.39
N LYS A 569 -1.08 4.02 -21.78
CA LYS A 569 -2.50 4.21 -21.50
C LYS A 569 -2.77 4.97 -20.20
N LEU A 570 -1.96 4.79 -19.15
CA LEU A 570 -2.26 5.33 -17.82
C LEU A 570 -1.34 6.46 -17.36
N LEU A 571 -0.02 6.22 -17.30
CA LEU A 571 0.89 6.98 -16.44
C LEU A 571 1.82 7.95 -17.17
N ARG A 572 1.90 7.91 -18.50
CA ARG A 572 2.78 8.80 -19.27
C ARG A 572 2.56 10.27 -18.92
N ASP A 573 1.34 10.71 -18.69
CA ASP A 573 1.02 12.11 -18.43
C ASP A 573 0.90 12.44 -16.93
N HIS A 574 1.30 11.54 -16.04
CA HIS A 574 1.20 11.74 -14.59
C HIS A 574 2.41 12.42 -13.95
N ASP A 575 3.47 12.73 -14.71
CA ASP A 575 4.68 13.42 -14.23
C ASP A 575 5.23 12.81 -12.92
N ASN A 576 5.25 11.48 -12.86
CA ASN A 576 5.58 10.69 -11.66
C ASN A 576 7.03 10.20 -11.75
N ALA A 577 7.94 10.86 -11.03
CA ALA A 577 9.37 10.57 -11.10
C ALA A 577 9.71 9.11 -10.74
N LYS A 578 8.99 8.52 -9.77
CA LYS A 578 9.17 7.12 -9.37
C LYS A 578 8.85 6.17 -10.51
N PHE A 579 7.65 6.30 -11.07
CA PHE A 579 7.22 5.45 -12.18
C PHE A 579 8.10 5.62 -13.41
N ASP A 580 8.42 6.87 -13.78
CA ASP A 580 9.23 7.18 -14.94
C ASP A 580 10.63 6.54 -14.87
N LEU A 581 11.24 6.54 -13.67
CA LEU A 581 12.52 5.86 -13.44
C LEU A 581 12.37 4.34 -13.53
N GLN A 582 11.33 3.76 -12.94
CA GLN A 582 11.08 2.32 -13.01
C GLN A 582 10.88 1.87 -14.46
N TYR A 583 10.08 2.60 -15.24
CA TYR A 583 9.89 2.37 -16.68
C TYR A 583 11.21 2.47 -17.45
N ALA A 584 11.98 3.55 -17.25
CA ALA A 584 13.20 3.81 -17.99
C ALA A 584 14.37 2.86 -17.65
N THR A 585 14.28 2.12 -16.53
CA THR A 585 15.41 1.32 -16.02
C THR A 585 15.15 -0.18 -15.99
N ALA A 586 13.89 -0.63 -15.93
CA ALA A 586 13.58 -2.05 -15.79
C ALA A 586 13.35 -2.77 -17.12
N LEU A 587 12.86 -2.06 -18.14
CA LEU A 587 12.43 -2.65 -19.41
C LEU A 587 13.57 -2.78 -20.43
N ALA A 588 13.47 -3.75 -21.33
CA ALA A 588 14.39 -3.89 -22.44
C ALA A 588 14.28 -2.70 -23.43
N PRO A 589 15.39 -2.28 -24.07
CA PRO A 589 15.40 -1.10 -24.96
C PRO A 589 14.47 -1.19 -26.18
N ASP A 590 14.15 -2.40 -26.64
CA ASP A 590 13.22 -2.65 -27.75
C ASP A 590 11.75 -2.53 -27.33
N VAL A 591 11.45 -2.63 -26.03
CA VAL A 591 10.11 -2.43 -25.47
C VAL A 591 9.91 -0.98 -25.01
N ALA A 592 10.85 -0.43 -24.22
CA ALA A 592 10.73 0.91 -23.67
C ALA A 592 11.16 2.00 -24.67
N THR A 593 10.40 2.17 -25.74
CA THR A 593 10.70 3.12 -26.84
C THR A 593 10.79 4.58 -26.37
N ASP A 594 10.17 4.91 -25.24
CA ASP A 594 10.16 6.26 -24.65
C ASP A 594 11.06 6.38 -23.41
N ALA A 595 11.95 5.41 -23.13
CA ALA A 595 12.75 5.39 -21.90
C ALA A 595 13.56 6.69 -21.67
N GLN A 596 14.07 7.31 -22.74
CA GLN A 596 14.84 8.55 -22.62
C GLN A 596 13.97 9.76 -22.29
N GLU A 597 12.72 9.81 -22.79
CA GLU A 597 11.73 10.84 -22.43
C GLU A 597 11.40 10.73 -20.94
N ALA A 598 11.01 9.53 -20.50
CA ALA A 598 10.70 9.23 -19.11
C ALA A 598 11.86 9.59 -18.18
N LEU A 599 13.08 9.16 -18.51
CA LEU A 599 14.25 9.45 -17.70
C LEU A 599 14.52 10.96 -17.60
N THR A 600 14.42 11.69 -18.71
CA THR A 600 14.66 13.14 -18.72
C THR A 600 13.66 13.85 -17.81
N ARG A 601 12.37 13.46 -17.89
CA ARG A 601 11.31 14.00 -17.04
C ARG A 601 11.53 13.68 -15.57
N ALA A 602 11.83 12.43 -15.23
CA ALA A 602 12.04 12.01 -13.86
C ALA A 602 13.21 12.76 -13.18
N LEU A 603 14.33 12.90 -13.88
CA LEU A 603 15.49 13.62 -13.35
C LEU A 603 15.19 15.12 -13.17
N ALA A 604 14.38 15.72 -14.05
CA ALA A 604 13.91 17.10 -13.87
C ALA A 604 13.00 17.23 -12.63
N GLN A 605 12.09 16.28 -12.42
CA GLN A 605 11.20 16.26 -11.25
C GLN A 605 11.97 16.08 -9.94
N LEU A 606 12.95 15.17 -9.89
CA LEU A 606 13.76 14.96 -8.69
C LEU A 606 14.43 16.25 -8.18
N ASN A 607 14.89 17.12 -9.09
CA ASN A 607 15.50 18.40 -8.72
C ASN A 607 14.52 19.37 -8.06
N ARG A 608 13.21 19.24 -8.37
CA ARG A 608 12.12 20.08 -7.86
C ARG A 608 11.42 19.48 -6.62
N LEU A 609 11.62 18.19 -6.35
CA LEU A 609 11.12 17.52 -5.16
C LEU A 609 11.88 17.98 -3.91
N GLY A 610 11.11 18.37 -2.90
CA GLY A 610 11.59 18.91 -1.62
C GLY A 610 10.46 19.63 -0.89
N GLY A 611 10.81 20.54 0.02
CA GLY A 611 9.86 21.33 0.76
C GLY A 611 8.94 22.16 -0.16
N ASN A 612 7.67 22.24 0.24
CA ASN A 612 6.58 22.76 -0.60
C ASN A 612 6.01 24.11 -0.10
N GLY A 613 6.57 24.68 0.97
CA GLY A 613 6.20 26.00 1.49
C GLY A 613 7.05 27.15 0.91
N GLY A 614 7.71 26.94 -0.23
CA GLY A 614 8.61 27.91 -0.87
C GLY A 614 10.09 27.80 -0.47
N VAL A 615 10.43 26.87 0.42
CA VAL A 615 11.81 26.51 0.77
C VAL A 615 12.04 25.07 0.33
N LEU A 616 12.86 24.88 -0.71
CA LEU A 616 13.01 23.57 -1.36
C LEU A 616 13.75 22.55 -0.48
N ASP A 617 14.69 23.01 0.33
CA ASP A 617 15.50 22.14 1.20
C ASP A 617 14.90 21.99 2.61
N ASP A 618 13.61 22.31 2.78
CA ASP A 618 12.83 22.05 4.00
C ASP A 618 12.13 20.68 3.96
N PRO A 619 11.65 20.17 5.11
CA PRO A 619 10.72 19.04 5.13
C PRO A 619 9.41 19.37 4.40
N ARG A 620 8.77 18.34 3.85
CA ARG A 620 7.44 18.47 3.21
C ARG A 620 6.33 18.51 4.24
N ARG A 621 5.52 19.57 4.22
CA ARG A 621 4.41 19.79 5.15
C ARG A 621 3.16 20.27 4.46
N MET A 622 2.01 20.12 5.09
CA MET A 622 0.74 20.61 4.54
C MET A 622 0.67 22.15 4.62
N TYR A 623 0.72 22.82 3.47
CA TYR A 623 0.61 24.29 3.38
C TYR A 623 -0.59 24.70 2.53
N HIS A 624 -1.15 25.87 2.78
CA HIS A 624 -2.21 26.40 1.93
C HIS A 624 -1.65 26.74 0.54
N ARG A 625 -2.33 26.24 -0.48
CA ARG A 625 -2.01 26.49 -1.88
C ARG A 625 -3.24 27.07 -2.58
N PRO A 626 -3.34 28.40 -2.72
CA PRO A 626 -4.46 29.00 -3.43
C PRO A 626 -4.51 28.50 -4.88
N TYR A 627 -5.68 28.06 -5.31
CA TYR A 627 -5.91 27.52 -6.66
C TYR A 627 -5.39 28.47 -7.74
N GLU A 628 -5.64 29.78 -7.61
CA GLU A 628 -5.27 30.80 -8.58
C GLU A 628 -3.75 30.95 -8.70
N THR A 629 -3.01 30.66 -7.62
CA THR A 629 -1.54 30.66 -7.64
C THR A 629 -1.02 29.46 -8.43
N ILE A 630 -1.66 28.29 -8.29
CA ILE A 630 -1.31 27.09 -9.06
C ILE A 630 -1.67 27.28 -10.53
N GLU A 631 -2.86 27.80 -10.82
CA GLU A 631 -3.30 28.09 -12.18
C GLU A 631 -2.36 29.08 -12.89
N ALA A 632 -1.93 30.14 -12.20
CA ALA A 632 -0.96 31.10 -12.74
C ALA A 632 0.46 30.52 -12.94
N ALA A 633 0.79 29.43 -12.24
CA ALA A 633 2.09 28.77 -12.29
C ALA A 633 2.11 27.54 -13.23
N LEU A 634 1.00 27.23 -13.91
CA LEU A 634 0.94 26.07 -14.81
C LEU A 634 2.04 26.15 -15.89
N PRO A 635 2.81 25.08 -16.09
CA PRO A 635 3.80 25.00 -17.18
C PRO A 635 3.16 25.17 -18.55
N GLU A 636 3.96 25.58 -19.54
CA GLU A 636 3.53 25.62 -20.94
C GLU A 636 3.00 24.25 -21.37
N GLY A 637 1.80 24.24 -21.98
CA GLY A 637 1.11 23.02 -22.40
C GLY A 637 0.16 22.41 -21.35
N ILE A 638 0.28 22.78 -20.08
CA ILE A 638 -0.68 22.40 -19.03
C ILE A 638 -1.71 23.51 -18.88
N THR A 639 -2.99 23.16 -18.97
CA THR A 639 -4.11 24.10 -18.89
C THR A 639 -5.12 23.66 -17.84
N ARG A 640 -5.90 24.61 -17.32
CA ARG A 640 -7.11 24.30 -16.59
C ARG A 640 -8.09 23.56 -17.49
N ARG A 641 -8.63 22.44 -17.00
CA ARG A 641 -9.65 21.64 -17.70
C ARG A 641 -10.88 21.43 -16.81
N CYS A 642 -12.05 21.55 -17.42
CA CYS A 642 -13.34 21.14 -16.85
C CYS A 642 -13.75 19.78 -17.40
N PRO A 643 -14.49 18.96 -16.64
CA PRO A 643 -15.04 17.73 -17.18
C PRO A 643 -16.04 18.06 -18.28
N THR A 644 -16.06 17.26 -19.35
CA THR A 644 -17.14 17.32 -20.33
C THR A 644 -18.40 16.66 -19.77
N GLU A 645 -19.57 16.94 -20.35
CA GLU A 645 -20.82 16.27 -19.97
C GLU A 645 -20.74 14.75 -20.13
N ALA A 646 -20.00 14.27 -21.14
CA ALA A 646 -19.79 12.85 -21.37
C ALA A 646 -18.92 12.19 -20.30
N GLU A 647 -17.88 12.89 -19.82
CA GLU A 647 -17.02 12.45 -18.72
C GLU A 647 -17.77 12.49 -17.39
N ARG A 648 -18.52 13.56 -17.13
CA ARG A 648 -19.39 13.65 -15.95
C ARG A 648 -20.35 12.47 -15.90
N LYS A 649 -21.06 12.22 -17.00
CA LYS A 649 -21.96 11.07 -17.12
C LYS A 649 -21.24 9.76 -16.91
N GLN A 650 -19.99 9.63 -17.38
CA GLN A 650 -19.20 8.44 -17.10
C GLN A 650 -18.91 8.25 -15.61
N CYS A 651 -18.73 9.32 -14.84
CA CYS A 651 -18.58 9.22 -13.39
C CYS A 651 -19.93 8.98 -12.68
N GLU A 652 -20.98 9.73 -13.06
CA GLU A 652 -22.20 9.91 -12.25
C GLU A 652 -23.37 9.02 -12.66
N ASP A 653 -23.48 8.59 -13.93
CA ASP A 653 -24.63 7.80 -14.40
C ASP A 653 -24.71 6.42 -13.72
N GLY A 654 -23.60 5.98 -13.11
CA GLY A 654 -23.48 4.67 -12.50
C GLY A 654 -23.57 3.54 -13.53
N PHE A 655 -23.84 2.34 -13.06
CA PHE A 655 -24.03 1.17 -13.92
C PHE A 655 -25.04 0.20 -13.29
N ASN A 656 -25.59 -0.71 -14.09
CA ASN A 656 -26.54 -1.71 -13.58
C ASN A 656 -25.83 -3.05 -13.36
N VAL A 657 -26.02 -3.63 -12.17
CA VAL A 657 -25.63 -5.01 -11.86
C VAL A 657 -26.89 -5.79 -11.50
N PHE A 658 -27.25 -6.83 -12.27
CA PHE A 658 -28.52 -7.57 -12.10
C PHE A 658 -29.76 -6.68 -12.05
N SER A 659 -29.84 -5.69 -12.96
CA SER A 659 -30.89 -4.67 -12.99
C SER A 659 -30.99 -3.78 -11.72
N ILE A 660 -29.95 -3.79 -10.88
CA ILE A 660 -29.84 -2.92 -9.71
C ILE A 660 -28.90 -1.78 -10.09
N PRO A 661 -29.36 -0.52 -10.02
CA PRO A 661 -28.52 0.62 -10.30
C PRO A 661 -27.49 0.79 -9.17
N ILE A 662 -26.23 0.70 -9.53
CA ILE A 662 -25.08 1.11 -8.74
C ILE A 662 -24.89 2.60 -9.02
N PRO A 663 -24.99 3.49 -8.01
CA PRO A 663 -24.79 4.91 -8.25
C PRO A 663 -23.34 5.16 -8.68
N GLY A 664 -23.16 6.09 -9.61
CA GLY A 664 -21.85 6.62 -9.94
C GLY A 664 -21.30 7.51 -8.83
N GLU A 665 -20.01 7.85 -8.92
CA GLU A 665 -19.39 8.82 -8.04
C GLU A 665 -19.81 10.23 -8.45
N ALA A 666 -20.43 10.96 -7.52
CA ALA A 666 -20.84 12.33 -7.74
C ALA A 666 -19.61 13.25 -7.78
N ILE A 667 -19.30 13.78 -8.96
CA ILE A 667 -18.20 14.75 -9.15
C ILE A 667 -18.72 16.19 -9.19
N THR A 668 -20.05 16.36 -9.23
CA THR A 668 -20.73 17.65 -9.20
C THR A 668 -21.40 17.94 -7.87
N LYS A 669 -21.46 19.23 -7.54
CA LYS A 669 -22.09 19.77 -6.33
C LYS A 669 -22.75 21.13 -6.62
N PRO A 670 -23.61 21.65 -5.72
CA PRO A 670 -24.08 23.02 -5.83
C PRO A 670 -22.91 24.00 -5.91
N CYS A 671 -22.94 24.91 -6.88
CA CYS A 671 -21.88 25.90 -7.07
C CYS A 671 -21.74 26.81 -5.85
N THR A 672 -20.49 27.05 -5.44
CA THR A 672 -20.13 27.95 -4.34
C THR A 672 -19.52 29.27 -4.83
N GLY A 673 -19.21 29.36 -6.13
CA GLY A 673 -18.56 30.52 -6.75
C GLY A 673 -17.05 30.52 -6.57
N LYS A 674 -16.46 29.40 -6.15
CA LYS A 674 -15.01 29.27 -6.04
C LYS A 674 -14.35 29.32 -7.43
N PRO A 675 -13.15 29.90 -7.57
CA PRO A 675 -12.51 30.03 -8.89
C PRO A 675 -12.16 28.71 -9.56
N ASN A 676 -12.03 27.63 -8.80
CA ASN A 676 -11.79 26.29 -9.34
C ASN A 676 -13.05 25.59 -9.87
N GLU A 677 -14.25 26.17 -9.73
CA GLU A 677 -15.49 25.51 -10.16
C GLU A 677 -15.77 25.66 -11.66
N CYS A 678 -16.25 24.57 -12.25
CA CYS A 678 -16.72 24.46 -13.63
C CYS A 678 -18.24 24.31 -13.62
N VAL A 679 -18.97 25.32 -14.10
CA VAL A 679 -20.44 25.26 -14.20
C VAL A 679 -20.85 24.31 -15.34
N MET A 680 -21.59 23.26 -15.00
CA MET A 680 -22.12 22.24 -15.90
C MET A 680 -23.45 22.67 -16.53
N GLU A 681 -23.95 21.92 -17.51
CA GLU A 681 -25.15 22.29 -18.29
C GLU A 681 -26.42 22.42 -17.44
N ASP A 682 -26.52 21.69 -16.34
CA ASP A 682 -27.64 21.73 -15.39
C ASP A 682 -27.48 22.75 -14.25
N GLY A 683 -26.40 23.53 -14.27
CA GLY A 683 -26.10 24.54 -13.26
C GLY A 683 -25.44 24.01 -11.99
N LEU A 684 -25.10 22.73 -11.92
CA LEU A 684 -24.19 22.20 -10.90
C LEU A 684 -22.73 22.54 -11.26
N CYS A 685 -21.82 22.37 -10.31
CA CYS A 685 -20.40 22.63 -10.50
C CYS A 685 -19.54 21.40 -10.21
N ALA A 686 -18.58 21.12 -11.08
CA ALA A 686 -17.47 20.20 -10.81
C ALA A 686 -16.19 20.98 -10.52
N GLU A 687 -15.19 20.33 -9.91
CA GLU A 687 -13.88 20.95 -9.72
C GLU A 687 -13.03 20.88 -10.99
N ALA A 688 -12.35 21.97 -11.31
CA ALA A 688 -11.37 22.02 -12.39
C ALA A 688 -10.06 21.35 -11.95
N ILE A 689 -9.44 20.64 -12.89
CA ILE A 689 -8.15 19.99 -12.70
C ILE A 689 -7.15 20.46 -13.78
N ALA A 690 -5.88 20.13 -13.60
CA ALA A 690 -4.88 20.31 -14.63
C ALA A 690 -5.09 19.30 -15.78
N SER A 691 -4.86 19.73 -17.02
CA SER A 691 -5.02 18.87 -18.21
C SER A 691 -3.99 17.74 -18.33
N SER A 692 -2.93 17.80 -17.53
CA SER A 692 -1.86 16.81 -17.39
C SER A 692 -1.34 16.86 -15.95
N GLY A 693 -0.58 15.85 -15.52
CA GLY A 693 -0.01 15.78 -14.19
C GLY A 693 0.87 16.99 -13.90
N LEU A 694 0.62 17.62 -12.76
CA LEU A 694 1.39 18.76 -12.29
C LEU A 694 2.82 18.32 -11.94
N PRO A 695 3.82 19.20 -12.13
CA PRO A 695 5.12 19.04 -11.49
C PRO A 695 4.98 18.86 -9.98
N ALA A 696 5.88 18.08 -9.38
CA ALA A 696 5.79 17.69 -7.98
C ALA A 696 5.74 18.90 -7.01
N ASP A 697 6.45 19.98 -7.32
CA ASP A 697 6.43 21.24 -6.57
C ASP A 697 5.11 22.02 -6.70
N LEU A 698 4.24 21.68 -7.67
CA LEU A 698 2.92 22.29 -7.86
C LEU A 698 1.75 21.47 -7.29
N ARG A 699 1.99 20.22 -6.88
CA ARG A 699 0.96 19.33 -6.36
C ARG A 699 0.52 19.66 -4.92
N PRO A 700 -0.73 19.39 -4.54
CA PRO A 700 -1.08 19.32 -3.13
C PRO A 700 -0.18 18.30 -2.42
N TRP A 701 0.13 18.60 -1.17
CA TRP A 701 0.96 17.74 -0.35
C TRP A 701 0.12 17.02 0.69
N GLU A 702 0.18 15.69 0.72
CA GLU A 702 -0.51 14.88 1.72
C GLU A 702 0.46 13.98 2.50
N ASP A 703 0.30 12.67 2.42
CA ASP A 703 1.13 11.67 3.09
C ASP A 703 2.19 11.10 2.12
N PHE A 704 1.75 10.69 0.93
CA PHE A 704 2.59 10.11 -0.11
C PHE A 704 2.15 10.58 -1.50
N LEU A 705 2.99 11.40 -2.16
CA LEU A 705 2.67 12.11 -3.40
C LEU A 705 2.15 11.19 -4.51
N TRP A 706 2.75 10.00 -4.61
CA TRP A 706 2.50 9.07 -5.70
C TRP A 706 1.19 8.29 -5.53
N GLN A 707 0.53 8.43 -4.38
CA GLN A 707 -0.80 7.91 -4.09
C GLN A 707 -1.91 8.95 -4.29
N ARG A 708 -1.60 10.19 -4.67
CA ARG A 708 -2.58 11.28 -4.78
C ARG A 708 -2.73 11.78 -6.21
N SER A 709 -3.84 12.45 -6.48
CA SER A 709 -4.16 12.97 -7.82
C SER A 709 -3.07 13.91 -8.32
N PRO A 710 -2.40 13.62 -9.45
CA PRO A 710 -1.40 14.51 -10.01
C PRO A 710 -2.06 15.72 -10.68
N PHE A 711 -3.39 15.71 -10.86
CA PHE A 711 -4.13 16.74 -11.58
C PHE A 711 -4.78 17.78 -10.66
N GLU A 712 -4.84 17.50 -9.36
CA GLU A 712 -5.50 18.37 -8.39
C GLU A 712 -4.80 19.73 -8.29
N MET A 713 -5.58 20.80 -8.37
CA MET A 713 -5.07 22.17 -8.33
C MET A 713 -5.47 22.85 -7.03
N GLY A 714 -4.47 23.29 -6.26
CA GLY A 714 -4.67 23.98 -4.99
C GLY A 714 -4.88 23.03 -3.81
N GLN A 715 -4.83 23.59 -2.62
CA GLN A 715 -5.01 22.88 -1.35
C GLN A 715 -5.41 23.88 -0.26
N ASN A 716 -6.42 23.55 0.53
CA ASN A 716 -6.78 24.34 1.71
C ASN A 716 -6.38 23.57 2.96
N VAL A 717 -5.68 24.25 3.87
CA VAL A 717 -5.32 23.70 5.18
C VAL A 717 -5.81 24.66 6.26
N SER A 718 -6.25 24.13 7.39
CA SER A 718 -6.70 24.95 8.53
C SER A 718 -5.54 25.57 9.30
N VAL A 719 -4.39 24.89 9.33
CA VAL A 719 -3.18 25.30 10.04
C VAL A 719 -1.98 25.08 9.13
N GLU A 720 -1.15 26.10 8.93
CA GLU A 720 0.02 26.00 8.05
C GLU A 720 1.10 25.07 8.61
N GLY A 721 1.51 24.08 7.84
CA GLY A 721 2.62 23.18 8.15
C GLY A 721 2.35 22.22 9.31
N TYR A 722 1.10 22.05 9.76
CA TYR A 722 0.76 21.27 10.96
C TYR A 722 1.00 19.76 10.82
N LYS A 723 1.14 19.26 9.60
CA LYS A 723 1.46 17.86 9.32
C LYS A 723 2.68 17.75 8.40
N GLN A 724 3.66 16.95 8.80
CA GLN A 724 4.89 16.67 8.06
C GLN A 724 4.94 15.21 7.64
N SER A 725 5.36 15.02 6.40
CA SER A 725 5.44 13.69 5.80
C SER A 725 6.77 12.98 5.95
N PRO A 726 6.81 11.66 5.71
CA PRO A 726 8.03 10.85 5.70
C PRO A 726 9.02 11.21 4.59
N GLY A 727 8.58 11.87 3.53
CA GLY A 727 9.45 12.30 2.44
C GLY A 727 9.96 11.17 1.52
N LEU A 728 9.38 9.98 1.62
CA LEU A 728 9.78 8.79 0.83
C LEU A 728 9.64 8.98 -0.68
N ASP A 729 8.77 9.87 -1.14
CA ASP A 729 8.61 10.18 -2.58
C ASP A 729 9.87 10.76 -3.23
N LEU A 730 10.80 11.28 -2.44
CA LEU A 730 12.10 11.78 -2.92
C LEU A 730 13.18 10.72 -2.71
N ILE A 731 13.22 10.11 -1.53
CA ILE A 731 14.30 9.19 -1.11
C ILE A 731 14.36 7.96 -2.04
N GLU A 732 13.22 7.30 -2.26
CA GLU A 732 13.18 6.06 -3.07
C GLU A 732 13.58 6.29 -4.54
N PRO A 733 12.96 7.21 -5.30
CA PRO A 733 13.34 7.41 -6.69
C PRO A 733 14.76 7.96 -6.84
N PHE A 734 15.28 8.75 -5.88
CA PHE A 734 16.68 9.17 -5.91
C PHE A 734 17.63 7.97 -5.86
N TRP A 735 17.43 7.04 -4.92
CA TRP A 735 18.29 5.86 -4.80
C TRP A 735 18.10 4.89 -5.96
N LEU A 736 16.88 4.77 -6.51
CA LEU A 736 16.65 4.02 -7.75
C LEU A 736 17.48 4.60 -8.91
N ALA A 737 17.45 5.93 -9.10
CA ALA A 737 18.19 6.59 -10.16
C ALA A 737 19.71 6.44 -10.01
N ARG A 738 20.23 6.47 -8.77
CA ARG A 738 21.65 6.25 -8.51
C ARG A 738 22.06 4.79 -8.71
N GLN A 739 21.31 3.86 -8.12
CA GLN A 739 21.60 2.43 -8.19
C GLN A 739 21.63 1.93 -9.64
N THR A 740 20.77 2.48 -10.49
CA THR A 740 20.70 2.17 -11.94
C THR A 740 21.68 2.98 -12.79
N GLY A 741 22.53 3.81 -12.16
CA GLY A 741 23.56 4.61 -12.81
C GLY A 741 23.03 5.75 -13.68
N LYS A 742 21.78 6.18 -13.47
CA LYS A 742 21.11 7.23 -14.26
C LYS A 742 21.27 8.63 -13.67
N LEU A 743 21.64 8.73 -12.39
CA LEU A 743 21.87 10.00 -11.70
C LEU A 743 23.35 10.14 -11.28
N ALA A 744 23.94 11.31 -11.58
CA ALA A 744 25.33 11.61 -11.23
C ALA A 744 25.51 12.24 -9.84
N ALA A 745 24.45 12.81 -9.27
CA ALA A 745 24.46 13.45 -7.95
C ALA A 745 24.99 12.47 -6.88
N GLY A 746 26.07 12.86 -6.21
CA GLY A 746 26.72 12.06 -5.17
C GLY A 746 27.43 10.78 -5.66
N LYS A 747 27.63 10.58 -6.97
CA LYS A 747 28.28 9.38 -7.51
C LYS A 747 29.64 9.13 -6.87
N GLY A 748 29.86 7.92 -6.33
CA GLY A 748 31.11 7.55 -5.66
C GLY A 748 31.27 8.14 -4.26
N GLN A 749 30.24 8.79 -3.73
CA GLN A 749 30.23 9.38 -2.40
C GLN A 749 29.35 8.55 -1.45
N VAL A 750 29.82 8.39 -0.21
CA VAL A 750 29.17 7.63 0.88
C VAL A 750 29.21 8.44 2.18
N LEU A 751 28.49 8.02 3.22
CA LEU A 751 28.57 8.65 4.53
C LEU A 751 29.67 8.01 5.39
N ALA A 752 30.50 8.85 6.02
CA ALA A 752 31.52 8.41 6.96
C ALA A 752 31.79 9.41 8.10
N TRP A 753 32.34 8.89 9.20
CA TRP A 753 32.68 9.70 10.36
C TRP A 753 33.90 10.60 10.09
N LYS A 754 33.71 11.91 10.29
CA LYS A 754 34.77 12.93 10.22
C LYS A 754 35.02 13.51 11.61
N SER A 755 36.28 13.53 12.05
CA SER A 755 36.64 14.29 13.26
C SER A 755 36.39 15.79 13.04
N THR A 756 35.72 16.45 13.99
CA THR A 756 35.47 17.90 13.93
C THR A 756 36.66 18.71 14.45
N GLY A 757 37.65 18.04 15.07
CA GLY A 757 38.75 18.70 15.77
C GLY A 757 38.37 19.27 17.14
N GLN A 758 37.10 19.18 17.54
CA GLN A 758 36.61 19.59 18.85
C GLN A 758 36.68 18.43 19.84
N SER A 759 37.05 18.69 21.09
CA SER A 759 36.85 17.74 22.18
C SER A 759 35.36 17.60 22.46
N CYS A 760 34.91 16.43 22.91
CA CYS A 760 33.48 16.19 23.17
C CYS A 760 32.85 17.15 24.20
N GLY A 761 33.67 17.88 25.00
CA GLY A 761 33.16 18.63 26.15
C GLY A 761 32.64 17.69 27.25
N GLU A 762 32.65 18.13 28.50
CA GLU A 762 31.93 17.42 29.59
C GLU A 762 30.43 17.69 29.51
#